data_AF-A0A3N5L535-F1
#
_entry.id   AF-A0A3N5L535-F1
#
_cell.length_a   1.000
_cell.length_b   1.000
_cell.length_c   1.000
_cell.angle_alpha   90.00
_cell.angle_beta   90.00
_cell.angle_gamma   90.00
#
_symmetry.space_group_name_H-M   'P 1'
#
loop_
_entity.id
_entity.type
_entity.pdbx_description
1 polymer ?
#
loop_
_entity_poly.entity_id
_entity_poly.type
_entity_poly.pdbx_seq_one_letter_code
_entity_poly.pdbx_strand_id
1 'polypeptide(L)'
;MNRSLVSIFRILGRACWYAITTGSVLLTGYILGLKGKPLTFEAILLGVPFFFSIGFFMVYSICFHYSDKELMADENQLRLTQNESIFMVFFFLSIPFSVILSLIYLIVTGNWPSVGILLASGLYAILFCVYGFFLLNQFRKDKKTLSDNPQAKKNLTIRHRIIWPTIFTVGFSLYYGMFFENFNKGDTYPYYPIIILIFYIIGSERIKNPKFFLTVSMFATFLAIFVPIILSSLKLYPEIAEVGFSVFSCIAISGYLAVFESWRMTSFERNMGRHTTNYDSKENKKITAPLYELWEVYYFSTLGILTFFICILPFTYIFTDYELLFFILFSAHAIAALIIWCILGQSPSINHICFIKTKTMQLQTCWIIIKVLMGSIFLVILFLLTFLNTSTSSVEFIPIIIYPVILGIFLFLLYRYIVSPAGTEFKYSHNNFDSRNWLWLWVFLTNQLNYLRLAAILSYFLIIPVLYLKAKNPSLAYKADCAFLFYIIIIILAFGFETLFYCKKKSIMNNTLKKLLGIGHTTRITTSTVISLIVLFPNLGNSNELFNHLFLAINLLFTSMGGFALNDYFDMEKDIINKPHRPIPSGKITRRTTLIVAIILLFLSSVFSLYNTITAPQGYMQIVFLIAMIVYNYFTKHLATYKTVYTALVSALVVAHTIFINYFDKIFILLPFASFFFILGREIFMDILDMKGDKKSGIFTLPIRFGVKKSSIAGFLFLIIGTILIFPLFLKEKDLIRGGIIITSIILFSVFWYYGTTTQKKIAIIYLWVPMIIGLTTLFL
;
A
#
# COMPACT_ATOMS: atom_id res chain seq x y z
N MET A 1 -32.45 -12.59 -15.15
CA MET A 1 -31.04 -12.64 -15.61
C MET A 1 -30.48 -14.00 -15.23
N ASN A 2 -30.01 -14.77 -16.22
CA ASN A 2 -29.62 -16.17 -16.06
C ASN A 2 -28.51 -16.30 -14.99
N ARG A 3 -28.65 -17.22 -14.02
CA ARG A 3 -27.69 -17.33 -12.88
C ARG A 3 -26.25 -17.59 -13.36
N SER A 4 -26.10 -18.26 -14.51
CA SER A 4 -24.83 -18.52 -15.20
C SER A 4 -24.13 -17.25 -15.72
N LEU A 5 -24.88 -16.31 -16.30
CA LEU A 5 -24.33 -15.04 -16.78
C LEU A 5 -23.81 -14.18 -15.63
N VAL A 6 -24.55 -14.14 -14.52
CA VAL A 6 -24.14 -13.39 -13.32
C VAL A 6 -22.85 -13.96 -12.71
N SER A 7 -22.66 -15.28 -12.71
CA SER A 7 -21.40 -15.88 -12.28
C SER A 7 -20.23 -15.56 -13.20
N ILE A 8 -20.44 -15.58 -14.53
CA ILE A 8 -19.40 -15.25 -15.51
C ILE A 8 -18.96 -13.80 -15.36
N PHE A 9 -19.89 -12.84 -15.27
CA PHE A 9 -19.54 -11.43 -15.05
C PHE A 9 -18.80 -11.18 -13.73
N ARG A 10 -19.08 -11.95 -12.69
CA ARG A 10 -18.33 -11.87 -11.42
C ARG A 10 -16.91 -12.41 -11.54
N ILE A 11 -16.73 -13.53 -12.24
CA ILE A 11 -15.40 -14.12 -12.51
C ILE A 11 -14.58 -13.14 -13.36
N LEU A 12 -15.17 -12.64 -14.46
CA LEU A 12 -14.57 -11.64 -15.34
C LEU A 12 -14.15 -10.39 -14.57
N GLY A 13 -15.06 -9.80 -13.78
CA GLY A 13 -14.76 -8.60 -13.00
C GLY A 13 -13.60 -8.80 -12.04
N ARG A 14 -13.47 -9.98 -11.43
CA ARG A 14 -12.33 -10.31 -10.55
C ARG A 14 -11.03 -10.49 -11.32
N ALA A 15 -11.07 -11.19 -12.45
CA ALA A 15 -9.91 -11.36 -13.31
C ALA A 15 -9.38 -9.99 -13.79
N CYS A 16 -10.28 -9.08 -14.16
CA CYS A 16 -9.93 -7.70 -14.51
C CYS A 16 -9.25 -6.96 -13.34
N TRP A 17 -9.71 -7.10 -12.10
CA TRP A 17 -9.05 -6.47 -10.95
C TRP A 17 -7.62 -6.96 -10.71
N TYR A 18 -7.38 -8.27 -10.83
CA TYR A 18 -6.03 -8.82 -10.74
C TYR A 18 -5.17 -8.37 -11.92
N ALA A 19 -5.72 -8.35 -13.13
CA ALA A 19 -5.02 -7.88 -14.33
C ALA A 19 -4.64 -6.39 -14.22
N ILE A 20 -5.52 -5.52 -13.69
CA ILE A 20 -5.21 -4.10 -13.42
C ILE A 20 -4.00 -3.97 -12.50
N THR A 21 -3.88 -4.85 -11.49
CA THR A 21 -2.72 -4.87 -10.59
C THR A 21 -1.45 -5.21 -11.38
N THR A 22 -1.49 -6.24 -12.22
CA THR A 22 -0.38 -6.61 -13.11
C THR A 22 -0.01 -5.52 -14.10
N GLY A 23 -0.99 -4.88 -14.75
CA GLY A 23 -0.74 -3.75 -15.66
C GLY A 23 -0.11 -2.56 -14.98
N SER A 24 -0.55 -2.24 -13.75
CA SER A 24 0.05 -1.18 -12.95
C SER A 24 1.49 -1.51 -12.59
N VAL A 25 1.79 -2.77 -12.24
CA VAL A 25 3.14 -3.22 -11.90
C VAL A 25 4.06 -3.26 -13.14
N LEU A 26 3.56 -3.66 -14.31
CA LEU A 26 4.30 -3.58 -15.58
C LEU A 26 4.70 -2.15 -15.89
N LEU A 27 3.75 -1.21 -15.81
CA LEU A 27 4.00 0.22 -16.02
C LEU A 27 5.00 0.77 -15.01
N THR A 28 4.87 0.37 -13.74
CA THR A 28 5.79 0.73 -12.65
C THR A 28 7.22 0.27 -12.96
N GLY A 29 7.37 -1.00 -13.35
CA GLY A 29 8.67 -1.54 -13.74
C GLY A 29 9.26 -0.77 -14.91
N TYR A 30 8.44 -0.50 -15.94
CA TYR A 30 8.87 0.27 -17.11
C TYR A 30 9.40 1.64 -16.74
N ILE A 31 8.64 2.36 -15.92
CA ILE A 31 9.01 3.68 -15.43
C ILE A 31 10.34 3.61 -14.64
N LEU A 32 10.54 2.61 -13.77
CA LEU A 32 11.82 2.41 -13.07
C LEU A 32 12.97 2.12 -14.05
N GLY A 33 12.71 1.37 -15.13
CA GLY A 33 13.68 1.06 -16.17
C GLY A 33 14.12 2.27 -17.00
N LEU A 34 13.26 3.30 -17.11
CA LEU A 34 13.59 4.53 -17.85
C LEU A 34 14.68 5.38 -17.17
N LYS A 35 14.96 5.18 -15.87
CA LYS A 35 15.96 5.93 -15.09
C LYS A 35 15.87 7.46 -15.32
N GLY A 36 14.65 8.01 -15.29
CA GLY A 36 14.40 9.46 -15.47
C GLY A 36 14.20 9.94 -16.92
N LYS A 37 14.25 9.06 -17.92
CA LYS A 37 13.90 9.40 -19.32
C LYS A 37 12.39 9.63 -19.48
N PRO A 38 11.95 10.47 -20.45
CA PRO A 38 10.54 10.67 -20.74
C PRO A 38 9.88 9.38 -21.23
N LEU A 39 8.58 9.23 -20.93
CA LEU A 39 7.80 8.10 -21.39
C LEU A 39 7.74 8.10 -22.92
N THR A 40 8.13 6.99 -23.55
CA THR A 40 8.06 6.85 -25.00
C THR A 40 6.77 6.14 -25.41
N PHE A 41 6.40 6.28 -26.69
CA PHE A 41 5.23 5.59 -27.25
C PHE A 41 5.35 4.05 -27.18
N GLU A 42 6.57 3.51 -27.04
CA GLU A 42 6.84 2.08 -26.90
C GLU A 42 6.12 1.44 -25.71
N ALA A 43 5.79 2.24 -24.68
CA ALA A 43 5.03 1.80 -23.51
C ALA A 43 3.68 1.16 -23.87
N ILE A 44 3.10 1.47 -25.03
CA ILE A 44 1.86 0.85 -25.52
C ILE A 44 1.99 -0.68 -25.65
N LEU A 45 3.20 -1.19 -25.92
CA LEU A 45 3.47 -2.62 -26.07
C LEU A 45 3.44 -3.37 -24.73
N LEU A 46 3.52 -2.67 -23.59
CA LEU A 46 3.23 -3.28 -22.27
C LEU A 46 1.79 -3.77 -22.14
N GLY A 47 0.89 -3.29 -23.01
CA GLY A 47 -0.47 -3.83 -23.13
C GLY A 47 -0.48 -5.31 -23.50
N VAL A 48 0.52 -5.80 -24.24
CA VAL A 48 0.61 -7.21 -24.66
C VAL A 48 0.67 -8.17 -23.46
N PRO A 49 1.68 -8.11 -22.57
CA PRO A 49 1.73 -8.97 -21.39
C PRO A 49 0.53 -8.75 -20.44
N PHE A 50 -0.01 -7.53 -20.37
CA PHE A 50 -1.23 -7.24 -19.60
C PHE A 50 -2.43 -8.07 -20.10
N PHE A 51 -2.72 -8.09 -21.40
CA PHE A 51 -3.85 -8.85 -21.94
C PHE A 51 -3.68 -10.37 -21.75
N PHE A 52 -2.46 -10.90 -21.93
CA PHE A 52 -2.18 -12.30 -21.66
C PHE A 52 -2.38 -12.68 -20.19
N SER A 53 -2.14 -11.77 -19.25
CA SER A 53 -2.36 -12.02 -17.82
C SER A 53 -3.84 -12.24 -17.45
N ILE A 54 -4.79 -11.67 -18.23
CA ILE A 54 -6.24 -11.79 -17.96
C ILE A 54 -6.69 -13.26 -17.98
N GLY A 55 -6.21 -14.03 -18.96
CA GLY A 55 -6.54 -15.45 -19.08
C GLY A 55 -6.12 -16.23 -17.84
N PHE A 56 -4.89 -16.04 -17.38
CA PHE A 56 -4.41 -16.65 -16.14
C PHE A 56 -5.27 -16.25 -14.92
N PHE A 57 -5.66 -14.98 -14.79
CA PHE A 57 -6.46 -14.55 -13.65
C PHE A 57 -7.89 -15.07 -13.66
N MET A 58 -8.44 -15.38 -14.84
CA MET A 58 -9.68 -16.14 -14.91
C MET A 58 -9.51 -17.50 -14.27
N VAL A 59 -8.50 -18.27 -14.69
CA VAL A 59 -8.21 -19.59 -14.12
C VAL A 59 -7.97 -19.49 -12.62
N TYR A 60 -7.14 -18.55 -12.20
CA TYR A 60 -6.85 -18.33 -10.79
C TYR A 60 -8.13 -18.03 -9.99
N SER A 61 -9.01 -17.18 -10.53
CA SER A 61 -10.30 -16.87 -9.90
C SER A 61 -11.27 -18.06 -9.89
N ILE A 62 -11.17 -18.99 -10.84
CA ILE A 62 -11.96 -20.22 -10.87
C ILE A 62 -11.45 -21.21 -9.82
N CYS A 63 -10.12 -21.43 -9.77
CA CYS A 63 -9.51 -22.43 -8.90
C CYS A 63 -9.58 -22.08 -7.41
N PHE A 64 -9.56 -20.78 -7.07
CA PHE A 64 -9.31 -20.34 -5.69
C PHE A 64 -10.40 -19.45 -5.09
N HIS A 65 -11.50 -19.15 -5.81
CA HIS A 65 -12.55 -18.31 -5.25
C HIS A 65 -13.60 -19.09 -4.46
N TYR A 66 -13.87 -18.60 -3.25
CA TYR A 66 -14.60 -19.37 -2.24
C TYR A 66 -16.08 -19.01 -2.08
N SER A 67 -16.55 -17.87 -2.61
CA SER A 67 -17.98 -17.49 -2.52
C SER A 67 -18.95 -18.55 -3.04
N ASP A 68 -18.45 -19.54 -3.78
CA ASP A 68 -19.28 -20.50 -4.47
C ASP A 68 -19.33 -21.85 -3.74
N LYS A 69 -18.55 -22.08 -2.67
CA LYS A 69 -18.70 -23.32 -1.86
C LYS A 69 -20.07 -23.43 -1.18
N GLU A 70 -20.73 -22.31 -0.86
CA GLU A 70 -22.10 -22.29 -0.32
C GLU A 70 -23.20 -22.44 -1.41
N LEU A 71 -22.84 -22.40 -2.71
CA LEU A 71 -23.79 -22.42 -3.84
C LEU A 71 -23.73 -23.71 -4.67
N MET A 72 -22.90 -24.68 -4.28
CA MET A 72 -22.49 -25.80 -5.14
C MET A 72 -22.91 -27.16 -4.55
N ALA A 73 -24.21 -27.35 -4.42
CA ALA A 73 -24.82 -28.66 -4.60
C ALA A 73 -25.46 -28.66 -6.00
N ASP A 74 -25.25 -29.72 -6.77
CA ASP A 74 -25.86 -30.08 -8.07
C ASP A 74 -25.25 -29.63 -9.43
N GLU A 75 -24.74 -28.43 -9.67
CA GLU A 75 -24.33 -28.01 -11.05
C GLU A 75 -22.84 -28.20 -11.41
N ASN A 76 -22.26 -29.39 -11.19
CA ASN A 76 -20.80 -29.52 -11.08
C ASN A 76 -20.04 -29.96 -12.36
N GLN A 77 -20.68 -30.51 -13.38
CA GLN A 77 -19.97 -31.03 -14.57
C GLN A 77 -20.01 -30.05 -15.77
N LEU A 78 -21.13 -29.34 -15.95
CA LEU A 78 -21.34 -28.37 -17.04
C LEU A 78 -20.49 -27.08 -16.89
N ARG A 79 -20.12 -26.71 -15.65
CA ARG A 79 -19.31 -25.51 -15.37
C ARG A 79 -17.82 -25.69 -15.67
N LEU A 80 -17.28 -26.91 -15.69
CA LEU A 80 -15.86 -27.17 -15.96
C LEU A 80 -15.52 -27.03 -17.45
N THR A 81 -16.35 -27.60 -18.33
CA THR A 81 -16.22 -27.44 -19.78
C THR A 81 -16.45 -25.98 -20.22
N GLN A 82 -17.34 -25.24 -19.54
CA GLN A 82 -17.50 -23.80 -19.74
C GLN A 82 -16.28 -22.97 -19.29
N ASN A 83 -15.63 -23.34 -18.18
CA ASN A 83 -14.49 -22.58 -17.65
C ASN A 83 -13.21 -22.72 -18.51
N GLU A 84 -13.00 -23.88 -19.13
CA GLU A 84 -11.85 -24.12 -20.02
C GLU A 84 -12.02 -23.44 -21.38
N SER A 85 -13.24 -23.49 -21.93
CA SER A 85 -13.57 -22.75 -23.14
C SER A 85 -13.43 -21.24 -22.91
N ILE A 86 -13.82 -20.72 -21.73
CA ILE A 86 -13.61 -19.32 -21.37
C ILE A 86 -12.11 -18.97 -21.28
N PHE A 87 -11.28 -19.75 -20.58
CA PHE A 87 -9.83 -19.50 -20.53
C PHE A 87 -9.20 -19.49 -21.92
N MET A 88 -9.54 -20.49 -22.75
CA MET A 88 -9.05 -20.58 -24.13
C MET A 88 -9.52 -19.39 -24.96
N VAL A 89 -10.78 -18.99 -24.87
CA VAL A 89 -11.32 -17.82 -25.58
C VAL A 89 -10.54 -16.56 -25.19
N PHE A 90 -10.31 -16.29 -23.91
CA PHE A 90 -9.58 -15.09 -23.49
C PHE A 90 -8.09 -15.13 -23.85
N PHE A 91 -7.45 -16.30 -23.78
CA PHE A 91 -6.08 -16.46 -24.27
C PHE A 91 -5.98 -16.25 -25.79
N PHE A 92 -6.90 -16.82 -26.56
CA PHE A 92 -6.94 -16.60 -28.00
C PHE A 92 -7.35 -15.17 -28.37
N LEU A 93 -8.14 -14.48 -27.54
CA LEU A 93 -8.45 -13.06 -27.71
C LEU A 93 -7.25 -12.15 -27.39
N SER A 94 -6.33 -12.54 -26.50
CA SER A 94 -5.11 -11.74 -26.28
C SER A 94 -4.19 -11.67 -27.50
N ILE A 95 -4.25 -12.66 -28.41
CA ILE A 95 -3.47 -12.68 -29.66
C ILE A 95 -3.88 -11.53 -30.61
N PRO A 96 -5.14 -11.38 -31.04
CA PRO A 96 -5.55 -10.24 -31.87
C PRO A 96 -5.35 -8.91 -31.15
N PHE A 97 -5.53 -8.81 -29.83
CA PHE A 97 -5.18 -7.59 -29.09
C PHE A 97 -3.68 -7.27 -29.19
N SER A 98 -2.79 -8.27 -29.10
CA SER A 98 -1.36 -8.04 -29.28
C SER A 98 -1.03 -7.60 -30.70
N VAL A 99 -1.68 -8.18 -31.72
CA VAL A 99 -1.52 -7.78 -33.12
C VAL A 99 -2.00 -6.34 -33.32
N ILE A 100 -3.16 -5.97 -32.76
CA ILE A 100 -3.68 -4.60 -32.82
C ILE A 100 -2.72 -3.61 -32.17
N LEU A 101 -2.18 -3.91 -30.99
CA LEU A 101 -1.21 -3.04 -30.32
C LEU A 101 0.09 -2.90 -31.14
N SER A 102 0.58 -3.99 -31.72
CA SER A 102 1.73 -3.95 -32.62
C SER A 102 1.46 -3.19 -33.92
N LEU A 103 0.24 -3.26 -34.47
CA LEU A 103 -0.17 -2.48 -35.64
C LEU A 103 -0.33 -1.00 -35.32
N ILE A 104 -0.92 -0.64 -34.17
CA ILE A 104 -0.98 0.75 -33.70
C ILE A 104 0.44 1.30 -33.53
N TYR A 105 1.33 0.51 -32.93
CA TYR A 105 2.74 0.86 -32.81
C TYR A 105 3.39 1.12 -34.18
N LEU A 106 3.18 0.23 -35.15
CA LEU A 106 3.68 0.39 -36.52
C LEU A 106 3.14 1.65 -37.20
N ILE A 107 1.84 1.91 -37.08
CA ILE A 107 1.18 3.08 -37.70
C ILE A 107 1.75 4.40 -37.14
N VAL A 108 1.99 4.46 -35.83
CA VAL A 108 2.45 5.69 -35.17
C VAL A 108 3.96 5.91 -35.32
N THR A 109 4.76 4.85 -35.26
CA THR A 109 6.23 4.96 -35.25
C THR A 109 6.89 4.70 -36.61
N GLY A 110 6.15 4.11 -37.56
CA GLY A 110 6.68 3.68 -38.86
C GLY A 110 7.54 2.40 -38.80
N ASN A 111 7.78 1.83 -37.61
CA ASN A 111 8.64 0.68 -37.40
C ASN A 111 7.89 -0.48 -36.75
N TRP A 112 8.26 -1.72 -37.09
CA TRP A 112 7.77 -2.89 -36.38
C TRP A 112 8.35 -2.94 -34.95
N PRO A 113 7.63 -3.51 -33.96
CA PRO A 113 8.21 -3.81 -32.66
C PRO A 113 9.48 -4.64 -32.82
N SER A 114 10.48 -4.39 -31.99
CA SER A 114 11.73 -5.15 -32.02
C SER A 114 11.47 -6.63 -31.77
N VAL A 115 12.29 -7.47 -32.41
CA VAL A 115 12.25 -8.93 -32.21
C VAL A 115 12.40 -9.29 -30.73
N GLY A 116 13.20 -8.52 -29.98
CA GLY A 116 13.38 -8.74 -28.56
C GLY A 116 12.09 -8.51 -27.74
N ILE A 117 11.34 -7.43 -27.97
CA ILE A 117 10.04 -7.23 -27.29
C ILE A 117 9.05 -8.35 -27.65
N LEU A 118 9.02 -8.77 -28.92
CA LEU A 118 8.15 -9.86 -29.36
C LEU A 118 8.50 -11.19 -28.67
N LEU A 119 9.79 -11.52 -28.58
CA LEU A 119 10.28 -12.71 -27.87
C LEU A 119 9.99 -12.64 -26.37
N ALA A 120 10.27 -11.51 -25.72
CA ALA A 120 10.02 -11.32 -24.30
C ALA A 120 8.52 -11.44 -23.97
N SER A 121 7.66 -10.80 -24.78
CA SER A 121 6.21 -10.89 -24.66
C SER A 121 5.70 -12.31 -24.88
N GLY A 122 6.28 -13.03 -25.86
CA GLY A 122 5.98 -14.42 -26.13
C GLY A 122 6.33 -15.34 -24.96
N LEU A 123 7.52 -15.19 -24.37
CA LEU A 123 7.94 -15.94 -23.18
C LEU A 123 7.05 -15.65 -21.97
N TYR A 124 6.66 -14.38 -21.78
CA TYR A 124 5.70 -13.98 -20.74
C TYR A 124 4.35 -14.68 -20.94
N ALA A 125 3.82 -14.69 -22.17
CA ALA A 125 2.57 -15.37 -22.51
C ALA A 125 2.65 -16.89 -22.29
N ILE A 126 3.75 -17.54 -22.70
CA ILE A 126 3.98 -18.97 -22.48
C ILE A 126 3.99 -19.30 -20.99
N LEU A 127 4.69 -18.53 -20.17
CA LEU A 127 4.77 -18.73 -18.73
C LEU A 127 3.36 -18.72 -18.09
N PHE A 128 2.56 -17.70 -18.37
CA PHE A 128 1.22 -17.54 -17.81
C PHE A 128 0.27 -18.65 -18.30
N CYS A 129 0.41 -19.10 -19.54
CA CYS A 129 -0.42 -20.18 -20.07
C CYS A 129 -0.05 -21.56 -19.53
N VAL A 130 1.24 -21.91 -19.53
CA VAL A 130 1.71 -23.17 -18.96
C VAL A 130 1.26 -23.27 -17.50
N TYR A 131 1.41 -22.19 -16.74
CA TYR A 131 1.00 -22.17 -15.34
C TYR A 131 -0.53 -22.18 -15.16
N GLY A 132 -1.29 -21.46 -16.00
CA GLY A 132 -2.75 -21.50 -16.02
C GLY A 132 -3.28 -22.91 -16.31
N PHE A 133 -2.78 -23.58 -17.35
CA PHE A 133 -3.14 -24.96 -17.66
C PHE A 133 -2.79 -25.93 -16.53
N PHE A 134 -1.64 -25.73 -15.90
CA PHE A 134 -1.25 -26.51 -14.73
C PHE A 134 -2.27 -26.38 -13.59
N LEU A 135 -2.69 -25.15 -13.24
CA LEU A 135 -3.68 -24.91 -12.19
C LEU A 135 -5.03 -25.57 -12.51
N LEU A 136 -5.50 -25.45 -13.76
CA LEU A 136 -6.73 -26.11 -14.22
C LEU A 136 -6.63 -27.64 -14.07
N ASN A 137 -5.54 -28.24 -14.53
CA ASN A 137 -5.33 -29.68 -14.43
C ASN A 137 -5.28 -30.17 -12.99
N GLN A 138 -4.62 -29.42 -12.10
CA GLN A 138 -4.57 -29.76 -10.68
C GLN A 138 -5.95 -29.66 -10.03
N PHE A 139 -6.71 -28.61 -10.37
CA PHE A 139 -8.09 -28.45 -9.92
C PHE A 139 -8.99 -29.62 -10.37
N ARG A 140 -8.84 -30.11 -11.61
CA ARG A 140 -9.56 -31.32 -12.09
C ARG A 140 -9.24 -32.56 -11.26
N LYS A 141 -7.94 -32.81 -11.01
CA LYS A 141 -7.48 -33.96 -10.22
C LYS A 141 -8.02 -33.92 -8.79
N ASP A 142 -7.94 -32.75 -8.15
CA ASP A 142 -8.39 -32.58 -6.77
C ASP A 142 -9.91 -32.79 -6.66
N LYS A 143 -10.70 -32.32 -7.65
CA LYS A 143 -12.15 -32.57 -7.70
C LYS A 143 -12.50 -34.06 -7.83
N LYS A 144 -11.82 -34.78 -8.73
CA LYS A 144 -12.00 -36.23 -8.91
C LYS A 144 -11.65 -36.99 -7.63
N THR A 145 -10.59 -36.57 -6.93
CA THR A 145 -10.20 -37.19 -5.65
C THR A 145 -11.24 -36.95 -4.54
N LEU A 146 -11.87 -35.77 -4.53
CA LEU A 146 -12.94 -35.39 -3.59
C LEU A 146 -14.27 -36.09 -3.86
N SER A 147 -14.62 -36.38 -5.12
CA SER A 147 -15.78 -37.20 -5.45
C SER A 147 -15.60 -38.65 -5.04
N ASP A 148 -14.38 -39.17 -5.18
CA ASP A 148 -14.06 -40.57 -4.93
C ASP A 148 -13.82 -40.84 -3.42
N ASN A 149 -13.36 -39.84 -2.66
CA ASN A 149 -13.23 -39.90 -1.21
C ASN A 149 -13.53 -38.52 -0.57
N PRO A 150 -14.72 -38.32 0.01
CA PRO A 150 -15.10 -37.05 0.63
C PRO A 150 -14.22 -36.62 1.82
N GLN A 151 -13.50 -37.57 2.43
CA GLN A 151 -12.53 -37.31 3.50
C GLN A 151 -11.10 -37.07 2.97
N ALA A 152 -10.85 -37.27 1.68
CA ALA A 152 -9.56 -36.97 1.05
C ALA A 152 -9.39 -35.45 0.90
N LYS A 153 -8.93 -34.83 2.00
CA LYS A 153 -8.60 -33.41 2.04
C LYS A 153 -7.34 -33.17 1.23
N LYS A 154 -7.47 -32.76 -0.04
CA LYS A 154 -6.32 -32.40 -0.86
C LYS A 154 -6.12 -30.89 -0.92
N ASN A 155 -5.13 -30.44 -0.16
CA ASN A 155 -4.68 -29.07 -0.08
C ASN A 155 -3.90 -28.72 -1.35
N LEU A 156 -4.45 -27.88 -2.24
CA LEU A 156 -3.60 -27.03 -3.07
C LEU A 156 -2.66 -26.27 -2.12
N THR A 157 -1.37 -26.58 -2.21
CA THR A 157 -0.34 -26.11 -1.29
C THR A 157 -0.26 -24.58 -1.34
N ILE A 158 0.16 -23.96 -0.22
CA ILE A 158 0.34 -22.50 -0.06
C ILE A 158 1.04 -21.88 -1.29
N ARG A 159 1.99 -22.63 -1.87
CA ARG A 159 2.75 -22.20 -3.05
C ARG A 159 1.88 -21.83 -4.25
N HIS A 160 0.78 -22.54 -4.54
CA HIS A 160 -0.07 -22.27 -5.71
C HIS A 160 -1.17 -21.26 -5.43
N ARG A 161 -1.54 -21.10 -4.15
CA ARG A 161 -2.58 -20.19 -3.70
C ARG A 161 -2.07 -18.76 -3.50
N ILE A 162 -0.82 -18.62 -3.08
CA ILE A 162 -0.27 -17.33 -2.65
C ILE A 162 1.02 -17.07 -3.41
N ILE A 163 2.05 -17.89 -3.19
CA ILE A 163 3.44 -17.58 -3.56
C ILE A 163 3.60 -17.38 -5.07
N TRP A 164 3.21 -18.36 -5.88
CA TRP A 164 3.38 -18.32 -7.32
C TRP A 164 2.55 -17.24 -8.00
N PRO A 165 1.23 -17.13 -7.75
CA PRO A 165 0.43 -16.01 -8.26
C PRO A 165 1.06 -14.65 -7.92
N THR A 166 1.54 -14.45 -6.69
CA THR A 166 2.15 -13.18 -6.29
C THR A 166 3.49 -12.93 -6.98
N ILE A 167 4.32 -13.95 -7.14
CA ILE A 167 5.58 -13.85 -7.88
C ILE A 167 5.31 -13.49 -9.35
N PHE A 168 4.32 -14.09 -10.01
CA PHE A 168 4.01 -13.76 -11.41
C PHE A 168 3.35 -12.39 -11.57
N THR A 169 2.33 -12.10 -10.76
CA THR A 169 1.56 -10.85 -10.82
C THR A 169 2.41 -9.62 -10.52
N VAL A 170 3.32 -9.73 -9.56
CA VAL A 170 4.08 -8.62 -9.03
C VAL A 170 5.54 -8.74 -9.44
N GLY A 171 6.25 -9.75 -8.93
CA GLY A 171 7.71 -9.80 -9.08
C GLY A 171 8.14 -9.88 -10.54
N PHE A 172 7.60 -10.85 -11.27
CA PHE A 172 7.95 -11.07 -12.67
C PHE A 172 7.47 -9.94 -13.58
N SER A 173 6.29 -9.39 -13.30
CA SER A 173 5.74 -8.26 -14.06
C SER A 173 6.54 -6.98 -13.82
N LEU A 174 7.04 -6.77 -12.60
CA LEU A 174 7.92 -5.66 -12.26
C LEU A 174 9.26 -5.80 -12.99
N TYR A 175 9.85 -7.00 -12.92
CA TYR A 175 11.10 -7.34 -13.62
C TYR A 175 10.98 -7.12 -15.14
N TYR A 176 9.89 -7.60 -15.74
CA TYR A 176 9.63 -7.41 -17.18
C TYR A 176 9.60 -5.93 -17.56
N GLY A 177 8.89 -5.11 -16.78
CA GLY A 177 8.86 -3.67 -17.00
C GLY A 177 10.26 -3.05 -16.88
N MET A 178 11.00 -3.38 -15.82
CA MET A 178 12.34 -2.81 -15.56
C MET A 178 13.32 -3.01 -16.71
N PHE A 179 13.31 -4.19 -17.33
CA PHE A 179 14.23 -4.53 -18.43
C PHE A 179 13.61 -4.34 -19.83
N PHE A 180 12.49 -3.62 -19.94
CA PHE A 180 11.81 -3.41 -21.22
C PHE A 180 12.69 -2.73 -22.27
N GLU A 181 13.46 -1.69 -21.92
CA GLU A 181 14.41 -1.06 -22.85
C GLU A 181 15.49 -2.04 -23.31
N ASN A 182 15.95 -2.94 -22.44
CA ASN A 182 16.97 -3.93 -22.76
C ASN A 182 16.44 -5.01 -23.71
N PHE A 183 15.19 -5.46 -23.51
CA PHE A 183 14.50 -6.29 -24.48
C PHE A 183 14.37 -5.58 -25.83
N ASN A 184 14.09 -4.27 -25.82
CA ASN A 184 13.96 -3.51 -27.06
C ASN A 184 15.28 -3.43 -27.85
N LYS A 185 16.40 -3.27 -27.14
CA LYS A 185 17.75 -3.27 -27.72
C LYS A 185 18.23 -4.65 -28.20
N GLY A 186 17.57 -5.72 -27.78
CA GLY A 186 17.94 -7.10 -28.12
C GLY A 186 18.97 -7.73 -27.19
N ASP A 187 19.17 -7.17 -25.99
CA ASP A 187 20.09 -7.71 -24.99
C ASP A 187 19.65 -9.12 -24.56
N THR A 188 20.58 -10.08 -24.47
CA THR A 188 20.24 -11.48 -24.16
C THR A 188 20.16 -11.79 -22.66
N TYR A 189 20.84 -11.01 -21.83
CA TYR A 189 20.92 -11.26 -20.40
C TYR A 189 19.58 -11.17 -19.62
N PRO A 190 18.60 -10.33 -19.98
CA PRO A 190 17.35 -10.25 -19.22
C PRO A 190 16.42 -11.45 -19.45
N TYR A 191 16.72 -12.32 -20.44
CA TYR A 191 15.95 -13.53 -20.70
C TYR A 191 16.31 -14.69 -19.74
N TYR A 192 17.53 -14.71 -19.18
CA TYR A 192 17.98 -15.83 -18.36
C TYR A 192 17.07 -16.12 -17.15
N PRO A 193 16.64 -15.13 -16.35
CA PRO A 193 15.76 -15.40 -15.21
C PRO A 193 14.39 -15.93 -15.63
N ILE A 194 13.87 -15.45 -16.76
CA ILE A 194 12.59 -15.91 -17.31
C ILE A 194 12.66 -17.40 -17.63
N ILE A 195 13.73 -17.80 -18.32
CA ILE A 195 13.97 -19.19 -18.72
C ILE A 195 14.19 -20.07 -17.49
N ILE A 196 15.03 -19.65 -16.54
CA ILE A 196 15.30 -20.37 -15.29
C ILE A 196 14.00 -20.58 -14.50
N LEU A 197 13.14 -19.55 -14.42
CA LEU A 197 11.87 -19.63 -13.71
C LEU A 197 10.93 -20.64 -14.36
N ILE A 198 10.81 -20.63 -15.69
CA ILE A 198 10.01 -21.61 -16.45
C ILE A 198 10.50 -23.03 -16.14
N PHE A 199 11.81 -23.28 -16.22
CA PHE A 199 12.38 -24.60 -15.89
C PHE A 199 12.17 -24.99 -14.42
N TYR A 200 12.33 -24.04 -13.50
CA TYR A 200 12.13 -24.28 -12.08
C TYR A 200 10.67 -24.64 -11.77
N ILE A 201 9.69 -23.99 -12.40
CA ILE A 201 8.26 -24.35 -12.25
C ILE A 201 8.01 -25.76 -12.78
N ILE A 202 8.47 -26.06 -14.00
CA ILE A 202 8.29 -27.38 -14.61
C ILE A 202 8.96 -28.47 -13.76
N GLY A 203 10.15 -28.21 -13.24
CA GLY A 203 10.90 -29.12 -12.38
C GLY A 203 10.26 -29.30 -10.99
N SER A 204 9.78 -28.21 -10.39
CA SER A 204 9.16 -28.21 -9.05
C SER A 204 7.94 -29.13 -8.95
N GLU A 205 7.27 -29.37 -10.08
CA GLU A 205 6.08 -30.23 -10.15
C GLU A 205 6.41 -31.71 -10.39
N ARG A 206 7.58 -32.03 -10.94
CA ARG A 206 8.01 -33.43 -11.11
C ARG A 206 8.58 -34.03 -9.83
N ILE A 207 8.96 -33.20 -8.87
CA ILE A 207 9.52 -33.62 -7.59
C ILE A 207 8.40 -33.99 -6.62
N LYS A 208 8.20 -35.30 -6.40
CA LYS A 208 7.21 -35.83 -5.44
C LYS A 208 7.64 -35.73 -3.98
N ASN A 209 8.95 -35.65 -3.70
CA ASN A 209 9.47 -35.61 -2.33
C ASN A 209 9.54 -34.15 -1.83
N PRO A 210 8.71 -33.77 -0.83
CA PRO A 210 8.64 -32.39 -0.35
C PRO A 210 9.91 -31.91 0.35
N LYS A 211 10.66 -32.82 1.01
CA LYS A 211 11.95 -32.48 1.65
C LYS A 211 13.00 -32.18 0.60
N PHE A 212 13.08 -33.02 -0.44
CA PHE A 212 13.99 -32.79 -1.56
C PHE A 212 13.68 -31.49 -2.29
N PHE A 213 12.40 -31.22 -2.56
CA PHE A 213 11.96 -29.96 -3.15
C PHE A 213 12.38 -28.75 -2.30
N LEU A 214 12.19 -28.81 -0.99
CA LEU A 214 12.58 -27.74 -0.07
C LEU A 214 14.09 -27.51 -0.09
N THR A 215 14.90 -28.56 0.01
CA THR A 215 16.36 -28.47 -0.03
C THR A 215 16.86 -27.86 -1.34
N VAL A 216 16.33 -28.33 -2.49
CA VAL A 216 16.67 -27.79 -3.81
C VAL A 216 16.25 -26.32 -3.93
N SER A 217 15.08 -25.95 -3.40
CA SER A 217 14.59 -24.56 -3.44
C SER A 217 15.41 -23.64 -2.54
N MET A 218 15.79 -24.08 -1.35
CA MET A 218 16.68 -23.34 -0.45
C MET A 218 18.06 -23.16 -1.08
N PHE A 219 18.60 -24.21 -1.70
CA PHE A 219 19.88 -24.15 -2.39
C PHE A 219 19.83 -23.24 -3.62
N ALA A 220 18.75 -23.30 -4.42
CA ALA A 220 18.54 -22.40 -5.55
C ALA A 220 18.42 -20.94 -5.10
N THR A 221 17.72 -20.68 -3.99
CA THR A 221 17.62 -19.34 -3.39
C THR A 221 18.97 -18.86 -2.88
N PHE A 222 19.74 -19.74 -2.25
CA PHE A 222 21.10 -19.45 -1.80
C PHE A 222 22.00 -19.09 -2.99
N LEU A 223 21.99 -19.88 -4.07
CA LEU A 223 22.73 -19.56 -5.29
C LEU A 223 22.27 -18.23 -5.92
N ALA A 224 20.96 -17.98 -5.98
CA ALA A 224 20.41 -16.73 -6.53
C ALA A 224 20.87 -15.48 -5.76
N ILE A 225 21.25 -15.62 -4.48
CA ILE A 225 21.78 -14.52 -3.66
C ILE A 225 23.31 -14.44 -3.79
N PHE A 226 24.01 -15.56 -3.62
CA PHE A 226 25.47 -15.57 -3.51
C PHE A 226 26.18 -15.46 -4.86
N VAL A 227 25.62 -15.99 -5.95
CA VAL A 227 26.24 -15.91 -7.27
C VAL A 227 26.37 -14.46 -7.75
N PRO A 228 25.32 -13.61 -7.70
CA PRO A 228 25.45 -12.19 -8.04
C PRO A 228 26.43 -11.44 -7.15
N ILE A 229 26.50 -11.77 -5.86
CA ILE A 229 27.45 -11.17 -4.91
C ILE A 229 28.89 -11.51 -5.30
N ILE A 230 29.17 -12.78 -5.59
CA ILE A 230 30.51 -13.24 -6.00
C ILE A 230 30.90 -12.56 -7.32
N LEU A 231 30.02 -12.61 -8.32
CA LEU A 231 30.25 -11.97 -9.62
C LEU A 231 30.53 -10.46 -9.49
N SER A 232 29.72 -9.74 -8.72
CA SER A 232 29.91 -8.32 -8.42
C SER A 232 31.22 -8.05 -7.69
N SER A 233 31.56 -8.86 -6.68
CA SER A 233 32.79 -8.72 -5.89
C SER A 233 34.06 -8.96 -6.71
N LEU A 234 33.97 -9.83 -7.72
CA LEU A 234 35.05 -10.17 -8.65
C LEU A 234 35.05 -9.28 -9.90
N LYS A 235 34.07 -8.38 -10.05
CA LYS A 235 33.83 -7.58 -11.27
C LYS A 235 33.68 -8.43 -12.55
N LEU A 236 33.21 -9.67 -12.41
CA LEU A 236 32.98 -10.60 -13.51
C LEU A 236 31.52 -10.51 -13.94
N TYR A 237 31.25 -10.26 -15.21
CA TYR A 237 29.90 -10.20 -15.80
C TYR A 237 28.92 -9.29 -15.01
N PRO A 238 29.17 -7.97 -14.98
CA PRO A 238 28.37 -7.01 -14.19
C PRO A 238 26.87 -7.04 -14.54
N GLU A 239 26.53 -7.26 -15.80
CA GLU A 239 25.14 -7.38 -16.28
C GLU A 239 24.40 -8.56 -15.65
N ILE A 240 25.07 -9.71 -15.48
CA ILE A 240 24.47 -10.91 -14.86
C ILE A 240 24.24 -10.67 -13.37
N ALA A 241 25.16 -9.98 -12.70
CA ALA A 241 24.99 -9.61 -11.31
C ALA A 241 23.80 -8.65 -11.12
N GLU A 242 23.67 -7.62 -11.97
CA GLU A 242 22.56 -6.66 -11.96
C GLU A 242 21.20 -7.36 -12.15
N VAL A 243 21.12 -8.28 -13.11
CA VAL A 243 19.94 -9.10 -13.34
C VAL A 243 19.59 -9.94 -12.11
N GLY A 244 20.59 -10.60 -11.52
CA GLY A 244 20.38 -11.45 -10.34
C GLY A 244 19.83 -10.67 -9.15
N PHE A 245 20.40 -9.51 -8.85
CA PHE A 245 19.91 -8.63 -7.78
C PHE A 245 18.50 -8.10 -8.07
N SER A 246 18.22 -7.74 -9.32
CA SER A 246 16.91 -7.21 -9.73
C SER A 246 15.79 -8.25 -9.59
N VAL A 247 16.04 -9.50 -10.02
CA VAL A 247 15.07 -10.61 -9.89
C VAL A 247 14.80 -10.91 -8.41
N PHE A 248 15.86 -10.99 -7.60
CA PHE A 248 15.72 -11.28 -6.18
C PHE A 248 14.94 -10.18 -5.46
N SER A 249 15.20 -8.92 -5.80
CA SER A 249 14.44 -7.77 -5.30
C SER A 249 12.97 -7.83 -5.68
N CYS A 250 12.68 -8.13 -6.94
CA CYS A 250 11.31 -8.28 -7.42
C CYS A 250 10.57 -9.42 -6.69
N ILE A 251 11.25 -10.53 -6.42
CA ILE A 251 10.71 -11.63 -5.62
C ILE A 251 10.46 -11.16 -4.18
N ALA A 252 11.38 -10.40 -3.57
CA ALA A 252 11.20 -9.87 -2.22
C ALA A 252 9.99 -8.91 -2.12
N ILE A 253 9.84 -8.01 -3.09
CA ILE A 253 8.67 -7.11 -3.21
C ILE A 253 7.38 -7.93 -3.39
N SER A 254 7.41 -8.99 -4.19
CA SER A 254 6.25 -9.87 -4.39
C SER A 254 5.86 -10.63 -3.12
N GLY A 255 6.84 -11.08 -2.32
CA GLY A 255 6.62 -11.76 -1.04
C GLY A 255 5.96 -10.86 0.00
N TYR A 256 6.25 -9.55 -0.04
CA TYR A 256 5.53 -8.55 0.74
C TYR A 256 4.08 -8.40 0.29
N LEU A 257 3.83 -8.19 -1.02
CA LEU A 257 2.47 -8.00 -1.53
C LEU A 257 1.59 -9.25 -1.38
N ALA A 258 2.21 -10.44 -1.29
CA ALA A 258 1.53 -11.69 -0.99
C ALA A 258 0.76 -11.68 0.34
N VAL A 259 1.13 -10.80 1.27
CA VAL A 259 0.49 -10.67 2.59
C VAL A 259 -0.94 -10.17 2.52
N PHE A 260 -1.23 -9.29 1.57
CA PHE A 260 -2.58 -8.81 1.40
C PHE A 260 -3.51 -9.94 0.94
N GLU A 261 -3.00 -10.87 0.11
CA GLU A 261 -3.75 -12.04 -0.36
C GLU A 261 -3.87 -13.13 0.71
N SER A 262 -2.80 -13.40 1.45
CA SER A 262 -2.80 -14.40 2.51
C SER A 262 -3.72 -14.05 3.68
N TRP A 263 -3.87 -12.77 4.05
CA TRP A 263 -4.78 -12.36 5.12
C TRP A 263 -6.25 -12.71 4.80
N ARG A 264 -6.66 -12.57 3.53
CA ARG A 264 -8.00 -13.00 3.11
C ARG A 264 -8.20 -14.51 3.36
N MET A 265 -7.18 -15.32 3.09
CA MET A 265 -7.25 -16.77 3.29
C MET A 265 -7.25 -17.14 4.79
N THR A 266 -6.37 -16.51 5.59
CA THR A 266 -6.27 -16.80 7.03
C THR A 266 -7.52 -16.36 7.79
N SER A 267 -8.08 -15.19 7.49
CA SER A 267 -9.31 -14.70 8.14
C SER A 267 -10.50 -15.63 7.94
N PHE A 268 -10.48 -16.38 6.84
CA PHE A 268 -11.59 -17.18 6.41
C PHE A 268 -11.57 -18.63 6.88
N GLU A 269 -10.42 -19.30 6.75
CA GLU A 269 -10.25 -20.64 7.32
C GLU A 269 -10.54 -20.62 8.83
N ARG A 270 -10.19 -19.52 9.50
CA ARG A 270 -10.59 -19.24 10.89
C ARG A 270 -12.10 -19.21 11.11
N ASN A 271 -12.83 -18.52 10.24
CA ASN A 271 -14.29 -18.37 10.35
C ASN A 271 -14.99 -19.71 10.12
N MET A 272 -14.53 -20.51 9.16
CA MET A 272 -15.08 -21.85 8.95
C MET A 272 -14.71 -22.83 10.05
N GLY A 273 -13.48 -22.80 10.56
CA GLY A 273 -13.07 -23.59 11.72
C GLY A 273 -13.98 -23.36 12.94
N ARG A 274 -14.50 -22.14 13.14
CA ARG A 274 -15.48 -21.81 14.19
C ARG A 274 -16.88 -22.36 13.95
N HIS A 275 -17.32 -22.45 12.70
CA HIS A 275 -18.63 -22.99 12.37
C HIS A 275 -18.66 -24.53 12.43
N THR A 276 -17.50 -25.18 12.34
CA THR A 276 -17.37 -26.65 12.42
C THR A 276 -17.04 -27.18 13.82
N THR A 277 -16.72 -26.33 14.79
CA THR A 277 -16.57 -26.76 16.20
C THR A 277 -17.94 -26.97 16.83
N ASN A 278 -18.55 -28.14 16.60
CA ASN A 278 -19.68 -28.59 17.41
C ASN A 278 -19.17 -29.11 18.75
N TYR A 279 -19.85 -28.73 19.84
CA TYR A 279 -19.73 -29.40 21.13
C TYR A 279 -20.49 -30.73 21.01
N ASP A 280 -19.78 -31.85 21.10
CA ASP A 280 -20.46 -33.13 21.23
C ASP A 280 -21.00 -33.25 22.67
N SER A 281 -22.32 -33.14 22.82
CA SER A 281 -22.98 -33.03 24.13
C SER A 281 -22.89 -34.31 24.96
N LYS A 282 -22.37 -35.41 24.41
CA LYS A 282 -22.26 -36.70 25.09
C LYS A 282 -20.89 -36.98 25.73
N GLU A 283 -19.80 -36.37 25.25
CA GLU A 283 -18.44 -36.75 25.72
C GLU A 283 -17.63 -35.62 26.36
N ASN A 284 -18.13 -34.38 26.41
CA ASN A 284 -17.41 -33.24 26.97
C ASN A 284 -15.96 -33.07 26.42
N LYS A 285 -15.70 -33.57 25.20
CA LYS A 285 -14.43 -33.41 24.48
C LYS A 285 -14.58 -32.37 23.39
N LYS A 286 -13.66 -31.41 23.38
CA LYS A 286 -13.51 -30.41 22.32
C LYS A 286 -12.96 -31.14 21.09
N ILE A 287 -13.81 -31.50 20.14
CA ILE A 287 -13.35 -32.02 18.85
C ILE A 287 -12.79 -30.82 18.07
N THR A 288 -11.48 -30.60 18.18
CA THR A 288 -10.78 -29.61 17.36
C THR A 288 -10.84 -30.09 15.91
N ALA A 289 -11.69 -29.46 15.11
CA ALA A 289 -11.80 -29.79 13.70
C ALA A 289 -10.42 -29.62 13.01
N PRO A 290 -10.00 -30.51 12.10
CA PRO A 290 -8.73 -30.43 11.35
C PRO A 290 -8.62 -29.17 10.44
N LEU A 291 -9.63 -28.30 10.45
CA LEU A 291 -9.63 -26.97 9.83
C LEU A 291 -9.00 -25.90 10.74
N TYR A 292 -9.07 -26.06 12.07
CA TYR A 292 -8.50 -25.11 13.03
C TYR A 292 -6.97 -25.17 13.06
N GLU A 293 -6.38 -26.36 13.06
CA GLU A 293 -4.92 -26.55 12.98
C GLU A 293 -4.35 -26.02 11.66
N LEU A 294 -5.09 -26.17 10.56
CA LEU A 294 -4.70 -25.66 9.25
C LEU A 294 -4.65 -24.13 9.22
N TRP A 295 -5.57 -23.44 9.92
CA TRP A 295 -5.56 -21.99 10.07
C TRP A 295 -4.30 -21.50 10.78
N GLU A 296 -3.89 -22.12 11.88
CA GLU A 296 -2.67 -21.74 12.61
C GLU A 296 -1.45 -21.85 11.72
N VAL A 297 -1.34 -22.95 10.96
CA VAL A 297 -0.25 -23.17 10.00
C VAL A 297 -0.24 -22.09 8.92
N TYR A 298 -1.39 -21.74 8.31
CA TYR A 298 -1.45 -20.67 7.30
C TYR A 298 -1.11 -19.29 7.90
N TYR A 299 -1.58 -19.01 9.11
CA TYR A 299 -1.36 -17.76 9.81
C TYR A 299 0.12 -17.55 10.11
N PHE A 300 0.76 -18.54 10.73
CA PHE A 300 2.16 -18.47 11.13
C PHE A 300 3.11 -18.51 9.93
N SER A 301 2.84 -19.35 8.93
CA SER A 301 3.64 -19.41 7.70
C SER A 301 3.65 -18.08 6.95
N THR A 302 2.47 -17.44 6.85
CA THR A 302 2.33 -16.12 6.21
C THR A 302 3.13 -15.05 6.93
N LEU A 303 3.04 -15.00 8.26
CA LEU A 303 3.77 -14.02 9.06
C LEU A 303 5.28 -14.21 8.94
N GLY A 304 5.76 -15.45 8.98
CA GLY A 304 7.17 -15.76 8.81
C GLY A 304 7.70 -15.30 7.47
N ILE A 305 6.97 -15.59 6.39
CA ILE A 305 7.33 -15.18 5.03
C ILE A 305 7.35 -13.65 4.90
N LEU A 306 6.33 -12.95 5.42
CA LEU A 306 6.28 -11.50 5.42
C LEU A 306 7.50 -10.88 6.09
N THR A 307 7.77 -11.39 7.30
CA THR A 307 8.82 -10.89 8.16
C THR A 307 10.19 -11.10 7.51
N PHE A 308 10.39 -12.28 6.91
CA PHE A 308 11.59 -12.62 6.15
C PHE A 308 11.83 -11.65 4.98
N PHE A 309 10.81 -11.39 4.15
CA PHE A 309 10.97 -10.54 2.97
C PHE A 309 11.12 -9.04 3.31
N ILE A 310 10.44 -8.55 4.36
CA ILE A 310 10.66 -7.19 4.87
C ILE A 310 12.11 -6.99 5.33
N CYS A 311 12.72 -8.00 5.96
CA CYS A 311 14.10 -7.93 6.41
C CYS A 311 15.10 -8.02 5.25
N ILE A 312 14.78 -8.71 4.15
CA ILE A 312 15.75 -8.88 3.06
C ILE A 312 15.77 -7.67 2.12
N LEU A 313 14.65 -6.99 1.95
CA LEU A 313 14.54 -5.90 0.99
C LEU A 313 15.59 -4.77 1.11
N PRO A 314 15.98 -4.29 2.30
CA PRO A 314 16.99 -3.24 2.45
C PRO A 314 18.36 -3.66 1.92
N PHE A 315 18.70 -4.94 2.08
CA PHE A 315 19.91 -5.49 1.50
C PHE A 315 19.84 -5.48 -0.02
N THR A 316 18.68 -5.84 -0.59
CA THR A 316 18.49 -5.82 -2.05
C THR A 316 18.55 -4.41 -2.64
N TYR A 317 18.09 -3.39 -1.90
CA TYR A 317 18.17 -1.98 -2.28
C TYR A 317 19.61 -1.50 -2.49
N ILE A 318 20.58 -1.99 -1.71
CA ILE A 318 21.98 -1.60 -1.85
C ILE A 318 22.54 -1.98 -3.23
N PHE A 319 22.11 -3.13 -3.76
CA PHE A 319 22.66 -3.71 -4.98
C PHE A 319 21.82 -3.47 -6.24
N THR A 320 20.76 -2.69 -6.12
CA THR A 320 19.86 -2.35 -7.21
C THR A 320 19.82 -0.84 -7.41
N ASP A 321 19.46 -0.42 -8.61
CA ASP A 321 19.32 1.00 -8.97
C ASP A 321 18.01 1.63 -8.47
N TYR A 322 17.38 1.03 -7.45
CA TYR A 322 16.22 1.64 -6.83
C TYR A 322 16.58 2.98 -6.20
N GLU A 323 15.64 3.92 -6.29
CA GLU A 323 15.75 5.25 -5.70
C GLU A 323 15.51 5.22 -4.18
N LEU A 324 16.14 6.14 -3.44
CA LEU A 324 15.97 6.25 -1.99
C LEU A 324 14.51 6.38 -1.58
N LEU A 325 13.78 7.25 -2.26
CA LEU A 325 12.43 7.60 -1.89
C LEU A 325 11.48 6.41 -2.14
N PHE A 326 11.78 5.52 -3.12
CA PHE A 326 11.10 4.23 -3.30
C PHE A 326 11.31 3.34 -2.07
N PHE A 327 12.56 3.22 -1.64
CA PHE A 327 12.91 2.42 -0.47
C PHE A 327 12.22 2.94 0.80
N ILE A 328 12.20 4.26 1.05
CA ILE A 328 11.55 4.87 2.22
C ILE A 328 10.04 4.64 2.22
N LEU A 329 9.38 4.86 1.08
CA LEU A 329 7.92 4.78 1.02
C LEU A 329 7.43 3.32 1.03
N PHE A 330 8.16 2.41 0.38
CA PHE A 330 7.91 0.98 0.53
C PHE A 330 8.08 0.58 2.00
N SER A 331 9.16 1.00 2.63
CA SER A 331 9.50 0.72 4.03
C SER A 331 8.40 1.15 5.00
N ALA A 332 7.90 2.38 4.85
CA ALA A 332 6.79 2.90 5.65
C ALA A 332 5.50 2.09 5.41
N HIS A 333 5.22 1.75 4.15
CA HIS A 333 4.05 0.94 3.79
C HIS A 333 4.12 -0.48 4.36
N ALA A 334 5.31 -1.09 4.34
CA ALA A 334 5.55 -2.43 4.86
C ALA A 334 5.37 -2.51 6.38
N ILE A 335 5.92 -1.54 7.10
CA ILE A 335 5.75 -1.39 8.55
C ILE A 335 4.26 -1.20 8.89
N ALA A 336 3.57 -0.30 8.19
CA ALA A 336 2.14 -0.06 8.41
C ALA A 336 1.31 -1.34 8.18
N ALA A 337 1.58 -2.08 7.10
CA ALA A 337 0.92 -3.34 6.81
C ALA A 337 1.16 -4.41 7.88
N LEU A 338 2.41 -4.55 8.37
CA LEU A 338 2.75 -5.46 9.46
C LEU A 338 2.00 -5.09 10.75
N ILE A 339 1.97 -3.80 11.11
CA ILE A 339 1.24 -3.29 12.27
C ILE A 339 -0.25 -3.61 12.16
N ILE A 340 -0.86 -3.25 11.03
CA ILE A 340 -2.29 -3.49 10.74
C ILE A 340 -2.60 -4.99 10.82
N TRP A 341 -1.76 -5.84 10.24
CA TRP A 341 -1.93 -7.29 10.27
C TRP A 341 -1.77 -7.87 11.69
N CYS A 342 -0.78 -7.42 12.48
CA CYS A 342 -0.62 -7.85 13.87
C CYS A 342 -1.86 -7.50 14.73
N ILE A 343 -2.45 -6.34 14.48
CA ILE A 343 -3.63 -5.86 15.20
C ILE A 343 -4.90 -6.61 14.78
N LEU A 344 -5.15 -6.66 13.46
CA LEU A 344 -6.43 -7.10 12.92
C LEU A 344 -6.43 -8.59 12.55
N GLY A 345 -5.27 -9.16 12.24
CA GLY A 345 -5.07 -10.59 11.97
C GLY A 345 -5.32 -11.48 13.18
N GLN A 346 -5.11 -10.96 14.40
CA GLN A 346 -5.35 -11.71 15.64
C GLN A 346 -6.81 -11.69 16.11
N SER A 347 -7.63 -10.71 15.70
CA SER A 347 -8.86 -10.39 16.45
C SER A 347 -10.10 -11.21 16.07
N PRO A 348 -10.73 -11.95 17.02
CA PRO A 348 -12.11 -12.43 16.92
C PRO A 348 -13.17 -11.34 16.77
N SER A 349 -12.87 -10.10 17.17
CA SER A 349 -13.87 -9.10 17.57
C SER A 349 -14.22 -8.10 16.49
N ILE A 350 -13.72 -8.26 15.27
CA ILE A 350 -14.17 -7.46 14.11
C ILE A 350 -15.64 -7.78 13.77
N ASN A 351 -16.20 -8.88 14.30
CA ASN A 351 -17.64 -9.14 14.29
C ASN A 351 -18.47 -8.13 15.09
N HIS A 352 -17.87 -7.35 16.00
CA HIS A 352 -18.60 -6.36 16.81
C HIS A 352 -18.46 -4.92 16.32
N ILE A 353 -17.42 -4.60 15.53
CA ILE A 353 -17.25 -3.25 14.96
C ILE A 353 -18.04 -3.08 13.65
N CYS A 354 -18.35 -4.19 12.96
CA CYS A 354 -19.33 -4.23 11.88
C CYS A 354 -20.69 -4.70 12.40
N PHE A 355 -21.28 -3.93 13.32
CA PHE A 355 -22.68 -4.11 13.68
C PHE A 355 -23.54 -3.50 12.56
N ILE A 356 -23.88 -4.31 11.56
CA ILE A 356 -25.15 -4.33 10.83
C ILE A 356 -25.23 -5.71 10.17
N LYS A 357 -26.33 -6.40 10.44
CA LYS A 357 -26.66 -7.79 10.11
C LYS A 357 -26.94 -8.00 8.60
N THR A 358 -26.19 -7.34 7.71
CA THR A 358 -26.32 -7.52 6.26
C THR A 358 -24.96 -7.79 5.62
N LYS A 359 -24.81 -9.02 5.15
CA LYS A 359 -23.88 -9.51 4.12
C LYS A 359 -22.39 -9.38 4.44
N THR A 360 -21.79 -10.55 4.64
CA THR A 360 -20.38 -10.93 4.39
C THR A 360 -19.73 -10.27 3.15
N MET A 361 -20.53 -9.77 2.20
CA MET A 361 -20.11 -8.96 1.06
C MET A 361 -19.50 -7.58 1.44
N GLN A 362 -19.96 -6.92 2.51
CA GLN A 362 -19.43 -5.59 2.91
C GLN A 362 -17.98 -5.65 3.41
N LEU A 363 -17.59 -6.72 4.12
CA LEU A 363 -16.21 -6.93 4.56
C LEU A 363 -15.25 -7.14 3.38
N GLN A 364 -15.71 -7.86 2.35
CA GLN A 364 -14.92 -8.16 1.15
C GLN A 364 -14.67 -6.91 0.30
N THR A 365 -15.70 -6.08 0.12
CA THR A 365 -15.58 -4.85 -0.68
C THR A 365 -14.66 -3.83 -0.01
N CYS A 366 -14.76 -3.64 1.31
CA CYS A 366 -13.90 -2.72 2.05
C CYS A 366 -12.43 -3.14 2.01
N TRP A 367 -12.12 -4.44 2.05
CA TRP A 367 -10.73 -4.92 1.98
C TRP A 367 -10.14 -4.80 0.57
N ILE A 368 -10.92 -5.11 -0.48
CA ILE A 368 -10.50 -4.86 -1.86
C ILE A 368 -10.22 -3.37 -2.06
N ILE A 369 -11.07 -2.49 -1.52
CA ILE A 369 -10.85 -1.05 -1.56
C ILE A 369 -9.58 -0.67 -0.80
N ILE A 370 -9.32 -1.21 0.39
CA ILE A 370 -8.07 -0.94 1.13
C ILE A 370 -6.85 -1.43 0.35
N LYS A 371 -6.87 -2.62 -0.25
CA LYS A 371 -5.78 -3.14 -1.10
C LYS A 371 -5.54 -2.26 -2.31
N VAL A 372 -6.61 -1.90 -3.02
CA VAL A 372 -6.53 -1.06 -4.21
C VAL A 372 -6.03 0.32 -3.83
N LEU A 373 -6.52 0.90 -2.73
CA LEU A 373 -6.17 2.24 -2.28
C LEU A 373 -4.71 2.29 -1.77
N MET A 374 -4.27 1.29 -1.02
CA MET A 374 -2.88 1.14 -0.57
C MET A 374 -1.92 0.83 -1.73
N GLY A 375 -2.31 -0.09 -2.63
CA GLY A 375 -1.57 -0.39 -3.85
C GLY A 375 -1.50 0.81 -4.80
N SER A 376 -2.58 1.56 -4.96
CA SER A 376 -2.60 2.79 -5.75
C SER A 376 -1.82 3.92 -5.10
N ILE A 377 -1.81 4.02 -3.76
CA ILE A 377 -0.94 4.98 -3.05
C ILE A 377 0.52 4.62 -3.31
N PHE A 378 0.89 3.34 -3.21
CA PHE A 378 2.22 2.86 -3.55
C PHE A 378 2.61 3.18 -5.00
N LEU A 379 1.69 2.98 -5.95
CA LEU A 379 1.91 3.26 -7.38
C LEU A 379 1.99 4.77 -7.68
N VAL A 380 1.15 5.60 -7.06
CA VAL A 380 1.16 7.07 -7.21
C VAL A 380 2.42 7.67 -6.61
N ILE A 381 2.83 7.17 -5.46
CA ILE A 381 4.12 7.49 -4.84
C ILE A 381 5.27 7.19 -5.81
N LEU A 382 5.21 6.03 -6.47
CA LEU A 382 6.25 5.56 -7.36
C LEU A 382 6.28 6.35 -8.68
N PHE A 383 5.13 6.77 -9.18
CA PHE A 383 5.03 7.70 -10.30
C PHE A 383 5.60 9.09 -9.97
N LEU A 384 5.29 9.62 -8.77
CA LEU A 384 5.83 10.91 -8.30
C LEU A 384 7.35 10.87 -8.17
N LEU A 385 7.88 9.75 -7.69
CA LEU A 385 9.30 9.45 -7.54
C LEU A 385 10.09 9.60 -8.84
N THR A 386 9.61 8.99 -9.92
CA THR A 386 10.34 8.98 -11.20
C THR A 386 10.26 10.31 -11.94
N PHE A 387 9.21 11.10 -11.70
CA PHE A 387 9.08 12.45 -12.23
C PHE A 387 10.06 13.42 -11.54
N LEU A 388 10.46 13.13 -10.30
CA LEU A 388 11.36 13.96 -9.49
C LEU A 388 12.84 13.67 -9.72
N ASN A 389 13.20 12.64 -10.51
CA ASN A 389 14.56 12.08 -10.49
C ASN A 389 15.43 12.37 -11.73
N THR A 390 15.46 13.63 -12.19
CA THR A 390 16.48 14.09 -13.15
C THR A 390 17.73 14.71 -12.51
N SER A 391 17.89 14.69 -11.17
CA SER A 391 19.11 15.22 -10.56
C SER A 391 19.36 14.75 -9.13
N THR A 392 20.21 13.73 -8.92
CA THR A 392 21.03 13.67 -7.69
C THR A 392 22.42 13.08 -8.00
N SER A 393 23.32 13.93 -8.48
CA SER A 393 24.74 13.79 -8.17
C SER A 393 24.99 14.31 -6.75
N SER A 394 25.68 13.49 -5.95
CA SER A 394 26.30 13.81 -4.65
C SER A 394 25.41 14.44 -3.58
N VAL A 395 24.67 13.61 -2.84
CA VAL A 395 24.26 13.97 -1.47
C VAL A 395 25.49 13.84 -0.58
N GLU A 396 26.00 14.97 -0.09
CA GLU A 396 27.07 14.99 0.89
C GLU A 396 26.67 14.23 2.17
N PHE A 397 27.66 13.50 2.68
CA PHE A 397 27.61 12.65 3.86
C PHE A 397 27.05 13.44 5.06
N ILE A 398 25.92 13.01 5.65
CA ILE A 398 25.54 13.48 6.98
C ILE A 398 26.37 12.67 7.98
N PRO A 399 27.33 13.27 8.72
CA PRO A 399 28.07 12.56 9.74
C PRO A 399 27.17 12.50 10.97
N ILE A 400 26.31 11.49 11.01
CA ILE A 400 25.39 11.31 12.14
C ILE A 400 26.20 10.72 13.31
N ILE A 401 26.62 11.60 14.21
CA ILE A 401 27.20 11.34 15.56
C ILE A 401 26.35 10.35 16.40
N ILE A 402 25.14 10.01 15.95
CA ILE A 402 24.20 9.09 16.57
C ILE A 402 24.57 7.60 16.33
N TYR A 403 25.44 7.27 15.36
CA TYR A 403 25.80 5.87 15.03
C TYR A 403 26.40 5.06 16.20
N PRO A 404 27.41 5.56 16.94
CA PRO A 404 27.98 4.84 18.09
C PRO A 404 27.00 4.74 19.25
N VAL A 405 26.14 5.75 19.43
CA VAL A 405 25.12 5.79 20.49
C VAL A 405 24.00 4.80 20.20
N ILE A 406 23.52 4.72 18.95
CA ILE A 406 22.54 3.72 18.53
C ILE A 406 23.14 2.33 18.60
N LEU A 407 24.38 2.13 18.13
CA LEU A 407 25.07 0.84 18.22
C LEU A 407 25.29 0.42 19.70
N GLY A 408 25.58 1.37 20.60
CA GLY A 408 25.73 1.13 22.03
C GLY A 408 24.41 0.80 22.74
N ILE A 409 23.34 1.54 22.47
CA ILE A 409 21.98 1.23 22.95
C ILE A 409 21.51 -0.12 22.38
N PHE A 410 21.88 -0.42 21.14
CA PHE A 410 21.59 -1.66 20.45
C PHE A 410 22.32 -2.86 21.05
N LEU A 411 23.63 -2.76 21.31
CA LEU A 411 24.40 -3.79 22.02
C LEU A 411 23.87 -4.03 23.43
N PHE A 412 23.41 -2.98 24.12
CA PHE A 412 22.79 -3.07 25.43
C PHE A 412 21.42 -3.79 25.39
N LEU A 413 20.57 -3.49 24.40
CA LEU A 413 19.28 -4.15 24.21
C LEU A 413 19.43 -5.61 23.76
N LEU A 414 20.41 -5.90 22.89
CA LEU A 414 20.72 -7.25 22.41
C LEU A 414 21.35 -8.11 23.52
N TYR A 415 22.26 -7.55 24.33
CA TYR A 415 22.78 -8.19 25.55
C TYR A 415 21.62 -8.55 26.49
N ARG A 416 20.70 -7.62 26.73
CA ARG A 416 19.52 -7.85 27.57
C ARG A 416 18.58 -8.91 26.98
N TYR A 417 18.51 -9.05 25.65
CA TYR A 417 17.67 -10.01 24.95
C TYR A 417 18.28 -11.43 24.87
N ILE A 418 19.60 -11.53 24.69
CA ILE A 418 20.36 -12.79 24.66
C ILE A 418 20.52 -13.35 26.08
N VAL A 419 20.76 -12.46 27.06
CA VAL A 419 21.04 -12.84 28.46
C VAL A 419 19.76 -12.95 29.31
N SER A 420 18.59 -12.48 28.83
CA SER A 420 17.34 -12.63 29.55
C SER A 420 16.39 -13.65 28.93
N PRO A 421 16.57 -14.94 29.25
CA PRO A 421 15.44 -15.85 29.34
C PRO A 421 14.83 -15.69 30.73
N ALA A 422 13.51 -15.61 30.81
CA ALA A 422 12.75 -16.58 31.60
C ALA A 422 13.40 -17.08 32.91
N GLY A 423 13.70 -16.17 33.85
CA GLY A 423 14.01 -16.51 35.25
C GLY A 423 12.85 -17.19 36.00
N THR A 424 11.74 -17.51 35.32
CA THR A 424 10.54 -18.08 35.92
C THR A 424 9.93 -19.27 35.16
N GLU A 425 10.27 -19.54 33.89
CA GLU A 425 9.79 -20.74 33.17
C GLU A 425 10.80 -21.90 33.12
N PHE A 426 12.08 -21.67 33.46
CA PHE A 426 13.09 -22.74 33.49
C PHE A 426 12.87 -23.77 34.61
N LYS A 427 12.04 -23.46 35.62
CA LYS A 427 11.72 -24.39 36.73
C LYS A 427 10.65 -25.42 36.39
N TYR A 428 9.92 -25.29 35.27
CA TYR A 428 8.78 -26.17 34.97
C TYR A 428 9.02 -27.20 33.85
N SER A 429 10.15 -27.14 33.13
CA SER A 429 10.50 -28.17 32.12
C SER A 429 11.70 -29.04 32.50
N HIS A 430 12.15 -29.00 33.76
CA HIS A 430 13.38 -29.66 34.20
C HIS A 430 13.24 -31.16 34.53
N ASN A 431 12.05 -31.75 34.40
CA ASN A 431 11.84 -33.15 34.77
C ASN A 431 12.08 -34.18 33.66
N ASN A 432 12.40 -33.79 32.41
CA ASN A 432 12.59 -34.76 31.32
C ASN A 432 13.60 -34.26 30.27
N PHE A 433 14.86 -34.03 30.63
CA PHE A 433 15.89 -33.85 29.60
C PHE A 433 17.15 -34.67 29.87
N ASP A 434 17.28 -35.70 29.03
CA ASP A 434 18.41 -36.59 28.92
C ASP A 434 19.62 -35.87 28.29
N SER A 435 20.80 -36.17 28.80
CA SER A 435 22.04 -35.44 28.61
C SER A 435 22.80 -35.87 27.36
N ARG A 436 22.47 -35.32 26.18
CA ARG A 436 23.40 -35.32 25.03
C ARG A 436 23.50 -33.97 24.32
N ASN A 437 24.76 -33.52 24.26
CA ASN A 437 25.27 -32.26 23.74
C ASN A 437 24.78 -31.94 22.33
N TRP A 438 24.66 -30.63 22.03
CA TRP A 438 24.12 -29.94 20.84
C TRP A 438 22.68 -29.40 20.96
N LEU A 439 21.99 -29.62 22.09
CA LEU A 439 20.60 -29.17 22.23
C LEU A 439 20.40 -27.69 22.56
N TRP A 440 21.38 -26.90 23.01
CA TRP A 440 21.10 -25.51 23.43
C TRP A 440 20.66 -24.61 22.25
N LEU A 441 21.27 -24.78 21.08
CA LEU A 441 20.89 -24.08 19.85
C LEU A 441 19.54 -24.59 19.31
N TRP A 442 19.27 -25.90 19.47
CA TRP A 442 18.00 -26.51 19.08
C TRP A 442 16.85 -26.13 20.02
N VAL A 443 17.09 -26.01 21.33
CA VAL A 443 16.15 -25.52 22.35
C VAL A 443 15.86 -24.03 22.19
N PHE A 444 16.87 -23.24 21.79
CA PHE A 444 16.67 -21.86 21.34
C PHE A 444 15.74 -21.77 20.12
N LEU A 445 15.81 -22.75 19.21
CA LEU A 445 15.00 -22.81 17.99
C LEU A 445 13.59 -23.41 18.19
N THR A 446 13.41 -24.36 19.11
CA THR A 446 12.21 -25.21 19.12
C THR A 446 11.05 -24.71 19.95
N ASN A 447 11.25 -23.94 21.02
CA ASN A 447 10.11 -23.68 21.91
C ASN A 447 9.34 -22.38 21.67
N GLN A 448 9.93 -21.22 21.35
CA GLN A 448 9.13 -19.98 21.20
C GLN A 448 9.85 -18.87 20.40
N LEU A 449 10.54 -19.16 19.29
CA LEU A 449 10.98 -18.08 18.40
C LEU A 449 9.77 -17.50 17.67
N ASN A 450 9.20 -16.44 18.21
CA ASN A 450 8.25 -15.61 17.47
C ASN A 450 8.96 -15.10 16.20
N TYR A 451 8.26 -15.07 15.07
CA TYR A 451 8.79 -14.63 13.77
C TYR A 451 9.47 -13.26 13.83
N LEU A 452 9.03 -12.37 14.74
CA LEU A 452 9.67 -11.09 15.05
C LEU A 452 11.11 -11.24 15.59
N ARG A 453 11.38 -12.28 16.40
CA ARG A 453 12.72 -12.60 16.90
C ARG A 453 13.63 -13.08 15.77
N LEU A 454 13.10 -13.94 14.89
CA LEU A 454 13.80 -14.41 13.70
C LEU A 454 14.14 -13.24 12.76
N ALA A 455 13.21 -12.29 12.60
CA ALA A 455 13.42 -11.04 11.86
C ALA A 455 14.62 -10.26 12.38
N ALA A 456 14.68 -10.06 13.70
CA ALA A 456 15.72 -9.28 14.34
C ALA A 456 17.10 -9.95 14.18
N ILE A 457 17.15 -11.28 14.31
CA ILE A 457 18.37 -12.08 14.11
C ILE A 457 18.83 -11.99 12.65
N LEU A 458 17.93 -12.19 11.68
CA LEU A 458 18.27 -12.10 10.25
C LEU A 458 18.73 -10.68 9.87
N SER A 459 18.04 -9.65 10.37
CA SER A 459 18.40 -8.25 10.16
C SER A 459 19.80 -7.97 10.71
N TYR A 460 20.15 -8.50 11.89
CA TYR A 460 21.48 -8.38 12.47
C TYR A 460 22.58 -9.01 11.60
N PHE A 461 22.36 -10.24 11.11
CA PHE A 461 23.33 -10.88 10.23
C PHE A 461 23.53 -10.12 8.91
N LEU A 462 22.49 -9.45 8.41
CA LEU A 462 22.57 -8.63 7.20
C LEU A 462 23.30 -7.29 7.43
N ILE A 463 23.40 -6.78 8.67
CA ILE A 463 24.15 -5.56 8.98
C ILE A 463 25.66 -5.73 8.72
N ILE A 464 26.23 -6.89 9.01
CA ILE A 464 27.67 -7.17 8.88
C ILE A 464 28.18 -6.95 7.44
N PRO A 465 27.59 -7.60 6.40
CA PRO A 465 27.99 -7.35 5.03
C PRO A 465 27.72 -5.91 4.57
N VAL A 466 26.68 -5.23 5.08
CA VAL A 466 26.39 -3.82 4.77
C VAL A 466 27.52 -2.90 5.27
N LEU A 467 27.97 -3.09 6.51
CA LEU A 467 29.08 -2.33 7.08
C LEU A 467 30.41 -2.62 6.37
N TYR A 468 30.63 -3.88 5.99
CA TYR A 468 31.80 -4.28 5.20
C TYR A 468 31.82 -3.62 3.81
N LEU A 469 30.68 -3.58 3.12
CA LEU A 469 30.56 -2.95 1.80
C LEU A 469 30.72 -1.44 1.85
N LYS A 470 30.13 -0.80 2.88
CA LYS A 470 30.31 0.64 3.15
C LYS A 470 31.79 1.00 3.27
N ALA A 471 32.59 0.16 3.94
CA ALA A 471 34.02 0.40 4.10
C ALA A 471 34.82 0.26 2.78
N LYS A 472 34.30 -0.46 1.79
CA LYS A 472 35.02 -0.80 0.55
C LYS A 472 34.60 0.02 -0.67
N ASN A 473 33.35 0.50 -0.73
CA ASN A 473 32.81 1.25 -1.88
C ASN A 473 32.11 2.55 -1.42
N PRO A 474 32.75 3.73 -1.55
CA PRO A 474 32.15 5.01 -1.14
C PRO A 474 30.89 5.37 -1.94
N SER A 475 30.75 4.90 -3.18
CA SER A 475 29.53 5.08 -3.99
C SER A 475 28.30 4.37 -3.43
N LEU A 476 28.49 3.30 -2.64
CA LEU A 476 27.41 2.52 -2.01
C LEU A 476 27.19 2.90 -0.54
N ALA A 477 28.07 3.72 0.04
CA ALA A 477 28.03 4.08 1.46
C ALA A 477 26.69 4.71 1.87
N TYR A 478 26.15 5.60 1.03
CA TYR A 478 24.86 6.22 1.25
C TYR A 478 23.69 5.21 1.29
N LYS A 479 23.63 4.30 0.29
CA LYS A 479 22.59 3.25 0.25
C LYS A 479 22.70 2.30 1.45
N ALA A 480 23.93 1.99 1.86
CA ALA A 480 24.21 1.17 3.04
C ALA A 480 23.72 1.84 4.32
N ASP A 481 23.88 3.16 4.47
CA ASP A 481 23.41 3.91 5.63
C ASP A 481 21.87 3.92 5.73
N CYS A 482 21.18 4.11 4.61
CA CYS A 482 19.72 4.04 4.58
C CYS A 482 19.19 2.64 4.92
N ALA A 483 19.82 1.59 4.39
CA ALA A 483 19.46 0.22 4.70
C ALA A 483 19.69 -0.09 6.19
N PHE A 484 20.81 0.36 6.76
CA PHE A 484 21.14 0.20 8.18
C PHE A 484 20.11 0.86 9.10
N LEU A 485 19.74 2.12 8.82
CA LEU A 485 18.74 2.84 9.61
C LEU A 485 17.38 2.11 9.59
N PHE A 486 16.99 1.57 8.44
CA PHE A 486 15.76 0.81 8.32
C PHE A 486 15.81 -0.53 9.09
N TYR A 487 16.94 -1.23 9.07
CA TYR A 487 17.14 -2.43 9.89
C TYR A 487 16.94 -2.15 11.38
N ILE A 488 17.47 -1.02 11.87
CA ILE A 488 17.27 -0.59 13.25
C ILE A 488 15.78 -0.37 13.56
N ILE A 489 15.03 0.28 12.66
CA ILE A 489 13.59 0.53 12.84
C ILE A 489 12.82 -0.80 12.95
N ILE A 490 13.10 -1.79 12.10
CA ILE A 490 12.46 -3.11 12.18
C ILE A 490 12.73 -3.75 13.53
N ILE A 491 13.97 -3.69 14.01
CA ILE A 491 14.36 -4.31 15.29
C ILE A 491 13.68 -3.60 16.47
N ILE A 492 13.62 -2.27 16.46
CA ILE A 492 12.90 -1.48 17.49
C ILE A 492 11.41 -1.82 17.50
N LEU A 493 10.79 -1.92 16.32
CA LEU A 493 9.39 -2.31 16.19
C LEU A 493 9.17 -3.73 16.69
N ALA A 494 10.07 -4.66 16.36
CA ALA A 494 9.99 -6.03 16.82
C ALA A 494 10.02 -6.12 18.35
N PHE A 495 10.94 -5.38 18.97
CA PHE A 495 11.04 -5.27 20.42
C PHE A 495 9.80 -4.61 21.06
N GLY A 496 9.29 -3.54 20.44
CA GLY A 496 8.06 -2.88 20.87
C GLY A 496 6.85 -3.82 20.83
N PHE A 497 6.70 -4.61 19.77
CA PHE A 497 5.62 -5.60 19.67
C PHE A 497 5.74 -6.71 20.69
N GLU A 498 6.95 -7.19 20.94
CA GLU A 498 7.18 -8.28 21.87
C GLU A 498 6.96 -7.87 23.33
N THR A 499 7.45 -6.69 23.71
CA THR A 499 7.16 -6.10 25.03
C THR A 499 5.65 -5.90 25.22
N LEU A 500 4.95 -5.43 24.19
CA LEU A 500 3.48 -5.30 24.21
C LEU A 500 2.76 -6.67 24.32
N PHE A 501 3.24 -7.71 23.64
CA PHE A 501 2.68 -9.06 23.69
C PHE A 501 2.90 -9.72 25.05
N TYR A 502 4.10 -9.57 25.61
CA TYR A 502 4.49 -10.11 26.91
C TYR A 502 3.73 -9.43 28.08
N CYS A 503 3.38 -8.15 27.95
CA CYS A 503 2.57 -7.42 28.93
C CYS A 503 1.11 -7.90 29.07
N LYS A 504 0.67 -8.93 28.32
CA LYS A 504 -0.54 -9.78 28.51
C LYS A 504 -1.87 -9.15 28.99
N LYS A 505 -2.09 -7.85 28.86
CA LYS A 505 -3.42 -7.22 29.00
C LYS A 505 -3.94 -6.82 27.61
N LYS A 506 -4.64 -7.76 26.94
CA LYS A 506 -5.44 -7.52 25.72
C LYS A 506 -6.32 -6.25 25.80
N SER A 507 -6.76 -5.89 27.01
CA SER A 507 -7.51 -4.66 27.31
C SER A 507 -6.69 -3.38 27.09
N ILE A 508 -5.45 -3.34 27.59
CA ILE A 508 -4.57 -2.18 27.47
C ILE A 508 -4.22 -1.95 26.00
N MET A 509 -3.83 -2.99 25.26
CA MET A 509 -3.50 -2.87 23.84
C MET A 509 -4.68 -2.35 23.00
N ASN A 510 -5.88 -2.91 23.18
CA ASN A 510 -7.06 -2.41 22.50
C ASN A 510 -7.37 -0.96 22.86
N ASN A 511 -7.17 -0.56 24.12
CA ASN A 511 -7.40 0.81 24.55
C ASN A 511 -6.33 1.78 24.03
N THR A 512 -5.05 1.43 24.10
CA THR A 512 -3.95 2.25 23.59
C THR A 512 -4.05 2.42 22.09
N LEU A 513 -4.36 1.35 21.36
CA LEU A 513 -4.54 1.43 19.92
C LEU A 513 -5.82 2.19 19.52
N LYS A 514 -6.95 1.96 20.20
CA LYS A 514 -8.16 2.78 19.98
C LYS A 514 -7.88 4.25 20.22
N LYS A 515 -7.07 4.58 21.23
CA LYS A 515 -6.60 5.94 21.48
C LYS A 515 -5.70 6.44 20.36
N LEU A 516 -4.69 5.69 19.91
CA LEU A 516 -3.80 6.09 18.80
C LEU A 516 -4.55 6.29 17.48
N LEU A 517 -5.44 5.36 17.11
CA LEU A 517 -6.31 5.50 15.95
C LEU A 517 -7.29 6.67 16.13
N GLY A 518 -7.78 6.87 17.34
CA GLY A 518 -8.57 8.04 17.72
C GLY A 518 -7.80 9.33 17.49
N ILE A 519 -6.55 9.41 17.96
CA ILE A 519 -5.65 10.56 17.75
C ILE A 519 -5.48 10.80 16.26
N GLY A 520 -5.04 9.79 15.50
CA GLY A 520 -4.81 9.91 14.06
C GLY A 520 -6.05 10.36 13.27
N HIS A 521 -7.24 9.96 13.71
CA HIS A 521 -8.50 10.41 13.11
C HIS A 521 -8.88 11.84 13.54
N THR A 522 -8.67 12.23 14.80
CA THR A 522 -8.93 13.62 15.25
C THR A 522 -7.97 14.63 14.63
N THR A 523 -6.71 14.26 14.44
CA THR A 523 -5.71 15.09 13.78
C THR A 523 -5.81 15.05 12.26
N ARG A 524 -6.72 14.22 11.71
CA ARG A 524 -6.89 13.97 10.28
C ARG A 524 -5.54 13.73 9.59
N ILE A 525 -4.75 12.80 10.13
CA ILE A 525 -3.32 12.65 9.79
C ILE A 525 -3.07 12.59 8.28
N THR A 526 -3.92 11.90 7.51
CA THR A 526 -3.83 11.82 6.05
C THR A 526 -4.02 13.17 5.35
N THR A 527 -5.03 13.94 5.75
CA THR A 527 -5.28 15.29 5.20
C THR A 527 -4.16 16.25 5.59
N SER A 528 -3.72 16.20 6.84
CA SER A 528 -2.62 17.03 7.34
C SER A 528 -1.29 16.72 6.65
N THR A 529 -1.02 15.44 6.35
CA THR A 529 0.15 15.06 5.54
C THR A 529 0.04 15.59 4.12
N VAL A 530 -1.13 15.55 3.47
CA VAL A 530 -1.30 16.14 2.14
C VAL A 530 -1.02 17.65 2.18
N ILE A 531 -1.54 18.37 3.19
CA ILE A 531 -1.29 19.81 3.37
C ILE A 531 0.21 20.10 3.51
N SER A 532 0.91 19.34 4.34
CA SER A 532 2.36 19.44 4.54
C SER A 532 3.15 19.21 3.26
N LEU A 533 2.74 18.20 2.50
CA LEU A 533 3.40 17.77 1.27
C LEU A 533 3.26 18.81 0.13
N ILE A 534 2.23 19.66 0.14
CA ILE A 534 2.06 20.74 -0.85
C ILE A 534 3.24 21.73 -0.84
N VAL A 535 3.91 21.93 0.31
CA VAL A 535 5.12 22.77 0.38
C VAL A 535 6.39 22.01 0.06
N LEU A 536 6.45 20.73 0.44
CA LEU A 536 7.67 19.92 0.30
C LEU A 536 7.91 19.46 -1.14
N PHE A 537 6.86 19.00 -1.82
CA PHE A 537 7.00 18.30 -3.11
C PHE A 537 7.68 19.12 -4.22
N PRO A 538 7.37 20.41 -4.42
CA PRO A 538 8.02 21.21 -5.48
C PRO A 538 9.55 21.30 -5.33
N ASN A 539 10.11 21.06 -4.14
CA ASN A 539 11.54 21.24 -3.84
C ASN A 539 12.32 19.94 -3.60
N LEU A 540 11.70 18.78 -3.81
CA LEU A 540 12.37 17.50 -3.54
C LEU A 540 13.65 17.28 -4.37
N GLY A 541 13.82 18.02 -5.48
CA GLY A 541 15.01 17.98 -6.33
C GLY A 541 16.13 18.98 -5.97
N ASN A 542 15.90 19.93 -5.06
CA ASN A 542 16.89 20.95 -4.69
C ASN A 542 17.49 20.64 -3.30
N SER A 543 18.62 19.92 -3.28
CA SER A 543 19.24 19.41 -2.04
C SER A 543 19.60 20.51 -1.03
N ASN A 544 19.98 21.69 -1.53
CA ASN A 544 20.41 22.81 -0.68
C ASN A 544 19.24 23.47 0.07
N GLU A 545 18.02 23.31 -0.41
CA GLU A 545 16.82 23.92 0.18
C GLU A 545 15.87 22.91 0.82
N LEU A 546 16.08 21.61 0.58
CA LEU A 546 15.22 20.53 1.09
C LEU A 546 15.04 20.59 2.61
N PHE A 547 16.11 20.87 3.36
CA PHE A 547 16.04 20.95 4.82
C PHE A 547 15.13 22.09 5.29
N ASN A 548 15.22 23.28 4.68
CA ASN A 548 14.35 24.41 5.00
C ASN A 548 12.88 24.10 4.66
N HIS A 549 12.64 23.49 3.50
CA HIS A 549 11.30 23.09 3.08
C HIS A 549 10.70 21.98 3.95
N LEU A 550 11.51 21.07 4.48
CA LEU A 550 11.07 20.08 5.48
C LEU A 550 10.59 20.75 6.76
N PHE A 551 11.29 21.77 7.26
CA PHE A 551 10.85 22.53 8.45
C PHE A 551 9.56 23.31 8.19
N LEU A 552 9.41 23.90 7.00
CA LEU A 552 8.16 24.55 6.58
C LEU A 552 7.01 23.53 6.50
N ALA A 553 7.26 22.36 5.93
CA ALA A 553 6.27 21.28 5.78
C ALA A 553 5.87 20.68 7.13
N ILE A 554 6.83 20.42 8.03
CA ILE A 554 6.57 19.92 9.40
C ILE A 554 5.72 20.92 10.18
N ASN A 555 5.99 22.21 10.02
CA ASN A 555 5.16 23.22 10.67
C ASN A 555 3.70 23.13 10.21
N LEU A 556 3.44 23.14 8.89
CA LEU A 556 2.08 23.00 8.35
C LEU A 556 1.41 21.69 8.76
N LEU A 557 2.16 20.60 8.89
CA LEU A 557 1.67 19.33 9.42
C LEU A 557 1.14 19.51 10.85
N PHE A 558 1.93 20.10 11.74
CA PHE A 558 1.54 20.33 13.12
C PHE A 558 0.41 21.36 13.25
N THR A 559 0.43 22.44 12.47
CA THR A 559 -0.64 23.44 12.45
C THR A 559 -1.97 22.82 12.06
N SER A 560 -1.99 22.05 10.97
CA SER A 560 -3.21 21.39 10.46
C SER A 560 -3.69 20.30 11.42
N MET A 561 -2.81 19.41 11.90
CA MET A 561 -3.17 18.38 12.88
C MET A 561 -3.72 18.96 14.18
N GLY A 562 -3.07 20.00 14.71
CA GLY A 562 -3.46 20.69 15.93
C GLY A 562 -4.80 21.41 15.78
N GLY A 563 -4.97 22.17 14.70
CA GLY A 563 -6.23 22.87 14.42
C GLY A 563 -7.39 21.91 14.14
N PHE A 564 -7.15 20.80 13.45
CA PHE A 564 -8.17 19.77 13.24
C PHE A 564 -8.62 19.08 14.54
N ALA A 565 -7.68 18.79 15.44
CA ALA A 565 -8.00 18.25 16.76
C ALA A 565 -8.75 19.28 17.61
N LEU A 566 -8.36 20.57 17.54
CA LEU A 566 -9.05 21.66 18.22
C LEU A 566 -10.50 21.81 17.72
N ASN A 567 -10.73 21.71 16.41
CA ASN A 567 -12.06 21.74 15.83
C ASN A 567 -12.94 20.60 16.35
N ASP A 568 -12.42 19.37 16.37
CA ASP A 568 -13.16 18.21 16.90
C ASP A 568 -13.49 18.39 18.40
N TYR A 569 -12.64 19.07 19.18
CA TYR A 569 -12.92 19.39 20.59
C TYR A 569 -14.13 20.33 20.77
N PHE A 570 -14.29 21.34 19.91
CA PHE A 570 -15.41 22.27 19.95
C PHE A 570 -16.68 21.72 19.29
N ASP A 571 -16.52 20.88 18.26
CA ASP A 571 -17.60 20.34 17.44
C ASP A 571 -18.32 19.12 18.04
N MET A 572 -17.98 18.73 19.27
CA MET A 572 -18.51 17.53 19.93
C MET A 572 -20.04 17.42 19.87
N GLU A 573 -20.79 18.48 20.22
CA GLU A 573 -22.25 18.45 20.31
C GLU A 573 -22.91 18.24 18.94
N LYS A 574 -22.43 18.95 17.90
CA LYS A 574 -22.97 18.81 16.55
C LYS A 574 -22.57 17.47 15.92
N ASP A 575 -21.37 16.98 16.23
CA ASP A 575 -20.86 15.72 15.69
C ASP A 575 -21.55 14.49 16.28
N ILE A 576 -22.10 14.57 17.50
CA ILE A 576 -22.97 13.50 18.04
C ILE A 576 -24.15 13.23 17.09
N ILE A 577 -24.68 14.26 16.43
CA ILE A 577 -25.82 14.14 15.51
C ILE A 577 -25.34 13.82 14.09
N ASN A 578 -24.41 14.60 13.55
CA ASN A 578 -24.02 14.50 12.15
C ASN A 578 -23.05 13.33 11.88
N LYS A 579 -22.14 13.07 12.83
CA LYS A 579 -20.96 12.20 12.62
C LYS A 579 -20.67 11.36 13.89
N PRO A 580 -21.60 10.52 14.36
CA PRO A 580 -21.46 9.77 15.62
C PRO A 580 -20.29 8.79 15.65
N HIS A 581 -19.75 8.44 14.48
CA HIS A 581 -18.59 7.55 14.33
C HIS A 581 -17.23 8.23 14.64
N ARG A 582 -17.20 9.57 14.77
CA ARG A 582 -15.98 10.34 15.08
C ARG A 582 -15.38 9.97 16.45
N PRO A 583 -14.09 10.20 16.70
CA PRO A 583 -13.39 9.67 17.86
C PRO A 583 -13.95 10.13 19.22
N ILE A 584 -14.37 11.39 19.33
CA ILE A 584 -14.97 11.92 20.56
C ILE A 584 -16.41 11.39 20.74
N PRO A 585 -17.36 11.56 19.79
CA PRO A 585 -18.72 11.05 19.95
C PRO A 585 -18.80 9.52 20.15
N SER A 586 -17.91 8.76 19.50
CA SER A 586 -17.87 7.30 19.64
C SER A 586 -17.15 6.80 20.90
N GLY A 587 -16.64 7.71 21.75
CA GLY A 587 -15.95 7.35 22.99
C GLY A 587 -14.57 6.69 22.80
N LYS A 588 -14.00 6.73 21.58
CA LYS A 588 -12.66 6.17 21.31
C LYS A 588 -11.55 6.99 21.99
N ILE A 589 -11.76 8.30 22.11
CA ILE A 589 -10.86 9.23 22.77
C ILE A 589 -11.66 10.21 23.62
N THR A 590 -11.08 10.70 24.72
CA THR A 590 -11.76 11.68 25.57
C THR A 590 -11.56 13.09 25.04
N ARG A 591 -12.52 13.97 25.28
CA ARG A 591 -12.43 15.39 24.93
C ARG A 591 -11.17 16.06 25.50
N ARG A 592 -10.79 15.72 26.74
CA ARG A 592 -9.54 16.18 27.38
C ARG A 592 -8.29 15.73 26.62
N THR A 593 -8.24 14.46 26.18
CA THR A 593 -7.08 13.97 25.40
C THR A 593 -6.95 14.67 24.05
N THR A 594 -8.06 14.94 23.35
CA THR A 594 -8.01 15.69 22.09
C THR A 594 -7.51 17.11 22.30
N LEU A 595 -7.94 17.79 23.37
CA LEU A 595 -7.46 19.13 23.69
C LEU A 595 -5.95 19.16 23.98
N ILE A 596 -5.46 18.20 24.78
CA ILE A 596 -4.02 18.10 25.10
C ILE A 596 -3.21 17.89 23.81
N VAL A 597 -3.67 16.98 22.93
CA VAL A 597 -3.03 16.74 21.63
C VAL A 597 -3.02 18.01 20.78
N ALA A 598 -4.15 18.72 20.70
CA ALA A 598 -4.25 19.97 19.96
C ALA A 598 -3.26 21.03 20.48
N ILE A 599 -3.21 21.23 21.80
CA ILE A 599 -2.31 22.21 22.44
C ILE A 599 -0.83 21.85 22.18
N ILE A 600 -0.44 20.59 22.35
CA ILE A 600 0.95 20.16 22.10
C ILE A 600 1.33 20.40 20.64
N LEU A 601 0.47 20.05 19.68
CA LEU A 601 0.76 20.22 18.26
C LEU A 601 0.81 21.69 17.85
N LEU A 602 -0.12 22.52 18.36
CA LEU A 602 -0.12 23.96 18.09
C LEU A 602 1.07 24.66 18.77
N PHE A 603 1.48 24.22 19.96
CA PHE A 603 2.70 24.70 20.61
C PHE A 603 3.94 24.35 19.78
N LEU A 604 4.10 23.10 19.35
CA LEU A 604 5.19 22.71 18.45
C LEU A 604 5.16 23.54 17.17
N SER A 605 3.99 23.71 16.54
CA SER A 605 3.84 24.57 15.38
C SER A 605 4.25 26.01 15.64
N SER A 606 3.97 26.58 16.82
CA SER A 606 4.42 27.93 17.17
C SER A 606 5.95 28.03 17.25
N VAL A 607 6.63 27.02 17.81
CA VAL A 607 8.10 26.95 17.87
C VAL A 607 8.69 26.89 16.46
N PHE A 608 8.16 26.03 15.59
CA PHE A 608 8.61 25.93 14.20
C PHE A 608 8.32 27.22 13.41
N SER A 609 7.16 27.85 13.61
CA SER A 609 6.80 29.12 12.95
C SER A 609 7.77 30.23 13.32
N LEU A 610 8.15 30.34 14.60
CA LEU A 610 9.13 31.33 15.06
C LEU A 610 10.52 31.07 14.48
N TYR A 611 10.98 29.81 14.50
CA TYR A 611 12.26 29.44 13.89
C TYR A 611 12.30 29.78 12.39
N ASN A 612 11.25 29.41 11.66
CA ASN A 612 11.15 29.66 10.21
C ASN A 612 11.07 31.16 9.88
N THR A 613 10.53 31.99 10.78
CA THR A 613 10.47 33.45 10.58
C THR A 613 11.83 34.12 10.74
N ILE A 614 12.69 33.57 11.61
CA ILE A 614 14.06 34.07 11.79
C ILE A 614 14.92 33.75 10.56
N THR A 615 14.73 32.58 9.97
CA THR A 615 15.53 32.11 8.84
C THR A 615 14.99 32.58 7.48
N ALA A 616 13.70 32.90 7.39
CA ALA A 616 13.01 33.16 6.14
C ALA A 616 11.78 34.08 6.32
N PRO A 617 11.62 35.15 5.51
CA PRO A 617 10.41 35.98 5.52
C PRO A 617 9.13 35.19 5.23
N GLN A 618 9.22 34.03 4.57
CA GLN A 618 8.06 33.19 4.29
C GLN A 618 7.45 32.60 5.58
N GLY A 619 8.18 32.58 6.72
CA GLY A 619 7.67 32.15 8.03
C GLY A 619 6.45 32.94 8.52
N TYR A 620 6.29 34.21 8.12
CA TYR A 620 5.13 35.03 8.49
C TYR A 620 3.80 34.44 7.99
N MET A 621 3.77 33.85 6.79
CA MET A 621 2.55 33.20 6.27
C MET A 621 2.14 31.99 7.11
N GLN A 622 3.10 31.30 7.73
CA GLN A 622 2.83 30.16 8.61
C GLN A 622 2.25 30.60 9.94
N ILE A 623 2.71 31.75 10.47
CA ILE A 623 2.09 32.38 11.64
C ILE A 623 0.64 32.76 11.33
N VAL A 624 0.39 33.36 10.16
CA VAL A 624 -0.98 33.69 9.72
C VAL A 624 -1.84 32.42 9.62
N PHE A 625 -1.31 31.34 9.05
CA PHE A 625 -2.01 30.05 8.98
C PHE A 625 -2.31 29.47 10.38
N LEU A 626 -1.34 29.52 11.30
CA LEU A 626 -1.50 29.07 12.67
C LEU A 626 -2.60 29.84 13.40
N ILE A 627 -2.56 31.18 13.33
CA ILE A 627 -3.60 32.04 13.90
C ILE A 627 -4.95 31.70 13.27
N ALA A 628 -4.99 31.53 11.96
CA ALA A 628 -6.23 31.24 11.26
C ALA A 628 -6.84 29.89 11.70
N MET A 629 -6.02 28.87 11.92
CA MET A 629 -6.49 27.57 12.43
C MET A 629 -6.99 27.66 13.89
N ILE A 630 -6.36 28.47 14.74
CA ILE A 630 -6.79 28.69 16.13
C ILE A 630 -8.13 29.44 16.18
N VAL A 631 -8.25 30.51 15.39
CA VAL A 631 -9.43 31.40 15.39
C VAL A 631 -10.62 30.80 14.62
N TYR A 632 -10.42 29.71 13.86
CA TYR A 632 -11.49 29.03 13.10
C TYR A 632 -12.76 28.77 13.93
N ASN A 633 -12.63 28.25 15.16
CA ASN A 633 -13.79 27.91 16.00
C ASN A 633 -14.56 29.16 16.48
N TYR A 634 -13.90 30.31 16.56
CA TYR A 634 -14.58 31.58 16.80
C TYR A 634 -15.43 31.98 15.59
N PHE A 635 -14.89 31.88 14.38
CA PHE A 635 -15.65 32.14 13.14
C PHE A 635 -16.83 31.18 12.97
N THR A 636 -16.67 29.89 13.26
CA THR A 636 -17.78 28.94 13.13
C THR A 636 -18.91 29.23 14.11
N LYS A 637 -18.59 29.68 15.33
CA LYS A 637 -19.57 29.99 16.38
C LYS A 637 -20.29 31.33 16.14
N HIS A 638 -19.54 32.38 15.81
CA HIS A 638 -20.07 33.74 15.75
C HIS A 638 -20.41 34.22 14.34
N LEU A 639 -19.74 33.67 13.32
CA LEU A 639 -19.84 34.05 11.91
C LEU A 639 -20.15 32.83 11.02
N ALA A 640 -21.00 31.93 11.51
CA ALA A 640 -21.34 30.64 10.88
C ALA A 640 -21.72 30.73 9.39
N THR A 641 -22.32 31.83 8.95
CA THR A 641 -22.70 32.06 7.56
C THR A 641 -21.49 32.29 6.64
N TYR A 642 -20.41 32.86 7.17
CA TYR A 642 -19.17 33.15 6.45
C TYR A 642 -18.08 32.11 6.69
N LYS A 643 -18.36 31.07 7.49
CA LYS A 643 -17.37 30.03 7.82
C LYS A 643 -16.80 29.35 6.57
N THR A 644 -17.62 29.14 5.53
CA THR A 644 -17.19 28.48 4.29
C THR A 644 -16.20 29.32 3.50
N VAL A 645 -16.38 30.65 3.49
CA VAL A 645 -15.43 31.62 2.91
C VAL A 645 -14.13 31.58 3.69
N TYR A 646 -14.21 31.58 5.02
CA TYR A 646 -13.03 31.47 5.87
C TYR A 646 -12.24 30.18 5.61
N THR A 647 -12.90 29.02 5.55
CA THR A 647 -12.27 27.73 5.23
C THR A 647 -11.57 27.76 3.87
N ALA A 648 -12.24 28.36 2.87
CA ALA A 648 -11.67 28.51 1.53
C ALA A 648 -10.44 29.42 1.52
N LEU A 649 -10.46 30.55 2.24
CA LEU A 649 -9.31 31.46 2.38
C LEU A 649 -8.12 30.77 3.04
N VAL A 650 -8.35 30.08 4.16
CA VAL A 650 -7.30 29.37 4.90
C VAL A 650 -6.66 28.28 4.05
N SER A 651 -7.47 27.59 3.23
CA SER A 651 -6.96 26.56 2.33
C SER A 651 -6.16 27.15 1.15
N ALA A 652 -6.65 28.24 0.55
CA ALA A 652 -5.96 28.94 -0.52
C ALA A 652 -4.64 29.59 -0.06
N LEU A 653 -4.56 29.99 1.21
CA LEU A 653 -3.34 30.55 1.79
C LEU A 653 -2.18 29.55 1.78
N VAL A 654 -2.43 28.25 1.97
CA VAL A 654 -1.40 27.21 1.86
C VAL A 654 -0.87 27.12 0.42
N VAL A 655 -1.76 27.14 -0.57
CA VAL A 655 -1.38 27.09 -1.99
C VAL A 655 -0.61 28.34 -2.39
N ALA A 656 -1.05 29.51 -1.94
CA ALA A 656 -0.36 30.77 -2.15
C ALA A 656 1.04 30.75 -1.52
N HIS A 657 1.15 30.25 -0.29
CA HIS A 657 2.43 30.12 0.41
C HIS A 657 3.42 29.27 -0.39
N THR A 658 3.00 28.12 -0.91
CA THR A 658 3.84 27.30 -1.79
C THR A 658 4.27 28.07 -3.03
N ILE A 659 3.37 28.80 -3.69
CA ILE A 659 3.70 29.55 -4.90
C ILE A 659 4.75 30.63 -4.63
N PHE A 660 4.62 31.35 -3.52
CA PHE A 660 5.55 32.40 -3.13
C PHE A 660 6.92 31.87 -2.73
N ILE A 661 6.98 30.74 -2.00
CA ILE A 661 8.27 30.15 -1.60
C ILE A 661 9.07 29.66 -2.82
N ASN A 662 8.37 29.08 -3.80
CA ASN A 662 8.98 28.42 -4.95
C ASN A 662 9.20 29.33 -6.16
N TYR A 663 8.87 30.62 -6.06
CA TYR A 663 9.02 31.58 -7.16
C TYR A 663 8.40 31.12 -8.48
N PHE A 664 7.24 30.46 -8.43
CA PHE A 664 6.55 30.02 -9.65
C PHE A 664 6.21 31.21 -10.56
N ASP A 665 6.08 30.93 -11.86
CA ASP A 665 5.65 31.91 -12.85
C ASP A 665 4.36 32.63 -12.44
N LYS A 666 4.24 33.91 -12.83
CA LYS A 666 3.10 34.76 -12.45
C LYS A 666 1.74 34.15 -12.74
N ILE A 667 1.61 33.31 -13.76
CA ILE A 667 0.36 32.61 -14.11
C ILE A 667 -0.14 31.67 -13.00
N PHE A 668 0.76 31.10 -12.18
CA PHE A 668 0.40 30.23 -11.07
C PHE A 668 -0.39 30.94 -9.98
N ILE A 669 -0.41 32.28 -9.95
CA ILE A 669 -1.27 33.05 -9.03
C ILE A 669 -2.76 32.73 -9.20
N LEU A 670 -3.17 32.19 -10.34
CA LEU A 670 -4.54 31.72 -10.56
C LEU A 670 -4.89 30.51 -9.71
N LEU A 671 -3.92 29.70 -9.30
CA LEU A 671 -4.15 28.45 -8.58
C LEU A 671 -4.71 28.66 -7.15
N PRO A 672 -4.22 29.61 -6.32
CA PRO A 672 -4.84 29.99 -5.06
C PRO A 672 -6.29 30.43 -5.24
N PHE A 673 -6.60 31.27 -6.23
CA PHE A 673 -7.99 31.69 -6.52
C PHE A 673 -8.86 30.52 -6.98
N ALA A 674 -8.34 29.65 -7.84
CA ALA A 674 -9.02 28.43 -8.26
C ALA A 674 -9.35 27.55 -7.04
N SER A 675 -8.36 27.34 -6.16
CA SER A 675 -8.51 26.56 -4.93
C SER A 675 -9.53 27.17 -3.98
N PHE A 676 -9.54 28.50 -3.84
CA PHE A 676 -10.50 29.23 -3.02
C PHE A 676 -11.94 28.95 -3.48
N PHE A 677 -12.25 29.20 -4.75
CA PHE A 677 -13.61 29.01 -5.27
C PHE A 677 -14.03 27.53 -5.26
N PHE A 678 -13.12 26.63 -5.61
CA PHE A 678 -13.41 25.20 -5.60
C PHE A 678 -13.75 24.70 -4.18
N ILE A 679 -12.93 25.06 -3.19
CA ILE A 679 -13.14 24.66 -1.79
C ILE A 679 -14.39 25.32 -1.22
N LEU A 680 -14.65 26.58 -1.56
CA LEU A 680 -15.87 27.28 -1.17
C LEU A 680 -17.12 26.54 -1.66
N GLY A 681 -17.15 26.15 -2.94
CA GLY A 681 -18.24 25.37 -3.52
C GLY A 681 -18.42 24.03 -2.81
N ARG A 682 -17.33 23.29 -2.60
CA ARG A 682 -17.32 22.01 -1.90
C ARG A 682 -17.82 22.11 -0.45
N GLU A 683 -17.42 23.13 0.30
CA GLU A 683 -17.87 23.29 1.69
C GLU A 683 -19.34 23.67 1.81
N ILE A 684 -19.92 24.36 0.84
CA ILE A 684 -21.38 24.58 0.81
C ILE A 684 -22.13 23.25 0.70
N PHE A 685 -21.64 22.29 -0.10
CA PHE A 685 -22.24 20.95 -0.19
C PHE A 685 -22.08 20.13 1.09
N MET A 686 -20.95 20.28 1.78
CA MET A 686 -20.74 19.67 3.11
C MET A 686 -21.73 20.24 4.14
N ASP A 687 -21.91 21.55 4.17
CA ASP A 687 -22.86 22.22 5.06
C ASP A 687 -24.31 21.79 4.82
N ILE A 688 -24.70 21.51 3.57
CA ILE A 688 -26.03 20.98 3.24
C ILE A 688 -26.26 19.63 3.92
N LEU A 689 -25.24 18.77 4.00
CA LEU A 689 -25.35 17.47 4.68
C LEU A 689 -25.36 17.59 6.21
N ASP A 690 -24.69 18.62 6.74
CA ASP A 690 -24.52 18.84 8.18
C ASP A 690 -25.63 19.72 8.80
N MET A 691 -26.62 20.17 8.01
CA MET A 691 -27.72 21.06 8.45
C MET A 691 -28.45 20.59 9.73
N LYS A 692 -28.65 19.29 9.92
CA LYS A 692 -29.42 18.76 11.07
C LYS A 692 -28.70 19.02 12.40
N GLY A 693 -27.41 18.72 12.47
CA GLY A 693 -26.59 19.00 13.66
C GLY A 693 -26.32 20.49 13.82
N ASP A 694 -26.02 21.21 12.74
CA ASP A 694 -25.75 22.65 12.78
C ASP A 694 -26.95 23.44 13.32
N LYS A 695 -28.17 23.13 12.85
CA LYS A 695 -29.40 23.77 13.35
C LYS A 695 -29.65 23.48 14.84
N LYS A 696 -29.38 22.25 15.30
CA LYS A 696 -29.55 21.87 16.72
C LYS A 696 -28.55 22.55 17.65
N SER A 697 -27.35 22.84 17.15
CA SER A 697 -26.30 23.56 17.90
C SER A 697 -26.35 25.08 17.73
N GLY A 698 -27.42 25.64 17.14
CA GLY A 698 -27.59 27.09 16.96
C GLY A 698 -26.67 27.72 15.91
N ILE A 699 -26.07 26.91 15.02
CA ILE A 699 -25.13 27.35 14.00
C ILE A 699 -25.90 27.61 12.69
N PHE A 700 -25.99 28.88 12.27
CA PHE A 700 -26.76 29.29 11.09
C PHE A 700 -25.89 29.42 9.84
N THR A 701 -25.62 28.30 9.19
CA THR A 701 -24.87 28.22 7.92
C THR A 701 -25.68 28.72 6.72
N LEU A 702 -25.01 28.93 5.58
CA LEU A 702 -25.64 29.32 4.30
C LEU A 702 -26.89 28.48 3.95
N PRO A 703 -26.83 27.13 3.95
CA PRO A 703 -28.00 26.33 3.61
C PRO A 703 -29.13 26.38 4.65
N ILE A 704 -28.84 26.72 5.91
CA ILE A 704 -29.87 26.94 6.94
C ILE A 704 -30.60 28.27 6.69
N ARG A 705 -29.88 29.32 6.28
CA ARG A 705 -30.47 30.64 6.03
C ARG A 705 -31.17 30.75 4.68
N PHE A 706 -30.57 30.23 3.62
CA PHE A 706 -31.03 30.43 2.24
C PHE A 706 -31.69 29.18 1.63
N GLY A 707 -31.65 28.06 2.32
CA GLY A 707 -32.23 26.79 1.88
C GLY A 707 -31.33 26.00 0.93
N VAL A 708 -31.58 24.69 0.86
CA VAL A 708 -30.75 23.73 0.11
C VAL A 708 -30.62 24.08 -1.38
N LYS A 709 -31.71 24.50 -2.04
CA LYS A 709 -31.72 24.77 -3.48
C LYS A 709 -30.79 25.93 -3.86
N LYS A 710 -30.93 27.09 -3.20
CA LYS A 710 -30.10 28.27 -3.46
C LYS A 710 -28.63 27.98 -3.13
N SER A 711 -28.37 27.30 -2.01
CA SER A 711 -27.01 26.91 -1.63
C SER A 711 -26.38 25.92 -2.60
N SER A 712 -27.14 24.95 -3.13
CA SER A 712 -26.60 24.03 -4.14
C SER A 712 -26.22 24.73 -5.45
N ILE A 713 -27.02 25.72 -5.88
CA ILE A 713 -26.72 26.51 -7.08
C ILE A 713 -25.43 27.31 -6.87
N ALA A 714 -25.30 27.99 -5.73
CA ALA A 714 -24.07 28.70 -5.37
C ALA A 714 -22.86 27.76 -5.29
N GLY A 715 -23.04 26.56 -4.70
CA GLY A 715 -22.00 25.54 -4.64
C GLY A 715 -21.49 25.13 -6.01
N PHE A 716 -22.39 24.83 -6.96
CA PHE A 716 -22.02 24.50 -8.33
C PHE A 716 -21.35 25.67 -9.07
N LEU A 717 -21.87 26.89 -8.90
CA LEU A 717 -21.29 28.09 -9.50
C LEU A 717 -19.81 28.24 -9.08
N PHE A 718 -19.51 28.11 -7.79
CA PHE A 718 -18.15 28.24 -7.30
C PHE A 718 -17.22 27.08 -7.73
N LEU A 719 -17.72 25.85 -7.81
CA LEU A 719 -16.95 24.73 -8.40
C LEU A 719 -16.58 25.01 -9.87
N ILE A 720 -17.53 25.53 -10.66
CA ILE A 720 -17.29 25.90 -12.07
C ILE A 720 -16.29 27.05 -12.17
N ILE A 721 -16.44 28.10 -11.36
CA ILE A 721 -15.50 29.23 -11.35
C ILE A 721 -14.07 28.74 -11.03
N GLY A 722 -13.91 27.91 -9.99
CA GLY A 722 -12.60 27.34 -9.66
C GLY A 722 -11.99 26.54 -10.80
N THR A 723 -12.82 25.80 -11.54
CA THR A 723 -12.38 24.99 -12.70
C THR A 723 -11.98 25.85 -13.89
N ILE A 724 -12.70 26.95 -14.14
CA ILE A 724 -12.36 27.90 -15.22
C ILE A 724 -11.02 28.58 -14.91
N LEU A 725 -10.81 28.99 -13.64
CA LEU A 725 -9.60 29.70 -13.24
C LEU A 725 -8.32 28.88 -13.37
N ILE A 726 -8.39 27.55 -13.20
CA ILE A 726 -7.21 26.68 -13.37
C ILE A 726 -6.94 26.32 -14.84
N PHE A 727 -7.91 26.48 -15.74
CA PHE A 727 -7.80 26.05 -17.14
C PHE A 727 -6.67 26.74 -17.93
N PRO A 728 -6.40 28.05 -17.78
CA PRO A 728 -5.24 28.68 -18.43
C PRO A 728 -3.90 28.04 -18.09
N LEU A 729 -3.76 27.48 -16.88
CA LEU A 729 -2.56 26.78 -16.46
C LEU A 729 -2.37 25.48 -17.26
N PHE A 730 -3.44 24.70 -17.45
CA PHE A 730 -3.38 23.48 -18.28
C PHE A 730 -3.09 23.76 -19.75
N LEU A 731 -3.55 24.90 -20.28
CA LEU A 731 -3.22 25.33 -21.65
C LEU A 731 -1.74 25.66 -21.80
N LYS A 732 -1.17 26.38 -20.82
CA LYS A 732 0.28 26.69 -20.79
C LYS A 732 1.12 25.41 -20.77
N GLU A 733 0.73 24.46 -19.94
CA GLU A 733 1.44 23.20 -19.75
C GLU A 733 1.13 22.15 -20.84
N LYS A 734 0.27 22.48 -21.81
CA LYS A 734 -0.21 21.57 -22.88
C LYS A 734 -0.81 20.25 -22.36
N ASP A 735 -1.29 20.22 -21.11
CA ASP A 735 -1.85 19.03 -20.46
C ASP A 735 -3.39 19.11 -20.37
N LEU A 736 -4.03 18.93 -21.52
CA LEU A 736 -5.49 18.94 -21.65
C LEU A 736 -6.16 17.75 -20.93
N ILE A 737 -5.42 16.68 -20.66
CA ILE A 737 -5.95 15.47 -20.01
C ILE A 737 -6.38 15.80 -18.58
N ARG A 738 -5.56 16.53 -17.82
CA ARG A 738 -5.90 16.96 -16.45
C ARG A 738 -7.17 17.81 -16.41
N GLY A 739 -7.30 18.75 -17.35
CA GLY A 739 -8.51 19.56 -17.51
C GLY A 739 -9.75 18.70 -17.78
N GLY A 740 -9.63 17.72 -18.68
CA GLY A 740 -10.71 16.77 -19.00
C GLY A 740 -11.16 15.94 -17.78
N ILE A 741 -10.23 15.47 -16.95
CA ILE A 741 -10.56 14.71 -15.74
C ILE A 741 -11.31 15.56 -14.71
N ILE A 742 -10.90 16.82 -14.51
CA ILE A 742 -11.59 17.73 -13.57
C ILE A 742 -13.03 18.00 -14.04
N ILE A 743 -13.21 18.31 -15.32
CA ILE A 743 -14.55 18.56 -15.90
C ILE A 743 -15.42 17.31 -15.75
N THR A 744 -14.90 16.13 -16.09
CA THR A 744 -15.61 14.86 -15.95
C THR A 744 -16.00 14.59 -14.50
N SER A 745 -15.12 14.90 -13.54
CA SER A 745 -15.39 14.73 -12.10
C SER A 745 -16.55 15.59 -11.63
N ILE A 746 -16.65 16.83 -12.13
CA ILE A 746 -17.74 17.76 -11.78
C ILE A 746 -19.07 17.34 -12.42
N ILE A 747 -19.04 16.86 -13.66
CA ILE A 747 -20.23 16.31 -14.33
C ILE A 747 -20.74 15.08 -13.57
N LEU A 748 -19.85 14.15 -13.21
CA LEU A 748 -20.24 12.99 -12.40
C LEU A 748 -20.80 13.41 -11.04
N PHE A 749 -20.16 14.39 -10.39
CA PHE A 749 -20.64 14.94 -9.13
C PHE A 749 -22.05 15.54 -9.26
N SER A 750 -22.34 16.30 -10.32
CA SER A 750 -23.67 16.88 -10.54
C SER A 750 -24.74 15.82 -10.76
N VAL A 751 -24.44 14.77 -11.55
CA VAL A 751 -25.34 13.62 -11.75
C VAL A 751 -25.67 12.94 -10.42
N PHE A 752 -24.65 12.62 -9.61
CA PHE A 752 -24.87 12.00 -8.31
C PHE A 752 -25.58 12.93 -7.31
N TRP A 753 -25.37 14.24 -7.40
CA TRP A 753 -26.01 15.19 -6.51
C TRP A 753 -27.53 15.28 -6.74
N TYR A 754 -27.96 15.29 -8.00
CA TYR A 754 -29.38 15.41 -8.36
C TYR A 754 -30.12 14.07 -8.29
N TYR A 755 -29.52 12.98 -8.78
CA TYR A 755 -30.20 11.68 -8.91
C TYR A 755 -29.79 10.65 -7.84
N GLY A 756 -28.71 10.92 -7.10
CA GLY A 756 -28.19 9.98 -6.11
C GLY A 756 -28.92 10.01 -4.78
N THR A 757 -28.91 8.85 -4.11
CA THR A 757 -29.28 8.69 -2.69
C THR A 757 -28.35 9.50 -1.77
N THR A 758 -28.76 9.74 -0.52
CA THR A 758 -27.94 10.46 0.48
C THR A 758 -26.53 9.87 0.65
N THR A 759 -26.39 8.54 0.57
CA THR A 759 -25.10 7.86 0.62
C THR A 759 -24.26 8.14 -0.62
N GLN A 760 -24.87 8.12 -1.81
CA GLN A 760 -24.18 8.48 -3.06
C GLN A 760 -23.73 9.94 -3.07
N LYS A 761 -24.52 10.88 -2.51
CA LYS A 761 -24.10 12.29 -2.37
C LYS A 761 -22.88 12.45 -1.47
N LYS A 762 -22.84 11.75 -0.32
CA LYS A 762 -21.66 11.72 0.57
C LYS A 762 -20.43 11.22 -0.16
N ILE A 763 -20.57 10.13 -0.91
CA ILE A 763 -19.49 9.56 -1.72
C ILE A 763 -19.05 10.53 -2.82
N ALA A 764 -19.99 11.20 -3.50
CA ALA A 764 -19.70 12.17 -4.54
C ALA A 764 -18.88 13.36 -4.03
N ILE A 765 -19.16 13.87 -2.83
CA ILE A 765 -18.34 14.92 -2.21
C ILE A 765 -16.91 14.42 -1.89
N ILE A 766 -16.77 13.15 -1.51
CA ILE A 766 -15.43 12.54 -1.34
C ILE A 766 -14.70 12.48 -2.69
N TYR A 767 -15.39 12.17 -3.79
CA TYR A 767 -14.78 12.17 -5.13
C TYR A 767 -14.27 13.54 -5.59
N LEU A 768 -14.74 14.65 -5.01
CA LEU A 768 -14.17 15.98 -5.26
C LEU A 768 -12.71 16.13 -4.78
N TRP A 769 -12.15 15.15 -4.06
CA TRP A 769 -10.71 15.07 -3.82
C TRP A 769 -9.89 14.82 -5.10
N VAL A 770 -10.45 14.12 -6.09
CA VAL A 770 -9.77 13.84 -7.37
C VAL A 770 -9.38 15.13 -8.09
N PRO A 771 -10.31 16.06 -8.39
CA PRO A 771 -9.95 17.33 -9.03
C PRO A 771 -9.04 18.21 -8.15
N MET A 772 -9.14 18.14 -6.82
CA MET A 772 -8.21 18.86 -5.93
C MET A 772 -6.77 18.32 -6.05
N ILE A 773 -6.59 17.00 -6.05
CA ILE A 773 -5.29 16.37 -6.20
C ILE A 773 -4.70 16.69 -7.58
N ILE A 774 -5.48 16.59 -8.65
CA ILE A 774 -5.05 16.93 -10.02
C ILE A 774 -4.70 18.43 -10.14
N GLY A 775 -5.46 19.30 -9.47
CA GLY A 775 -5.13 20.72 -9.42
C GLY A 775 -3.81 20.95 -8.70
N LEU A 776 -3.58 20.32 -7.56
CA LEU A 776 -2.30 20.40 -6.84
C LEU A 776 -1.14 19.80 -7.65
N THR A 777 -1.39 18.82 -8.52
CA THR A 777 -0.31 18.26 -9.34
C THR A 777 0.22 19.21 -10.41
N THR A 778 -0.43 20.35 -10.61
CA THR A 778 0.13 21.43 -11.46
C THR A 778 1.32 22.12 -10.81
N LEU A 779 1.43 22.11 -9.48
CA LEU A 779 2.63 22.58 -8.76
C LEU A 779 3.84 21.65 -8.95
N PHE A 780 3.71 20.57 -9.72
CA PHE A 780 4.76 19.61 -10.03
C PHE A 780 5.28 19.72 -11.47
N LEU A 781 4.77 20.68 -12.25
CA LEU A 781 5.21 21.02 -13.61
C LEU A 781 6.08 22.27 -13.51
#